data_AF-A0A7X8UPZ5-F1
#
_entry.id   AF-A0A7X8UPZ5-F1
#
_cell.length_a   1.000
_cell.length_b   1.000
_cell.length_c   1.000
_cell.angle_alpha   90.00
_cell.angle_beta   90.00
_cell.angle_gamma   90.00
#
_symmetry.space_group_name_H-M   'P 1'
#
loop_
_entity.id
_entity.type
_entity.pdbx_description
1 polymer ?
#
loop_
_entity_poly.entity_id
_entity_poly.type
_entity_poly.pdbx_seq_one_letter_code
_entity_poly.pdbx_strand_id
1 'polypeptide(L)'
;MDAATATIEYALYGRAGRTRATKMVFSPYRLFRYDDSPDELACLKTVAQRLESKSGHIALAGPDVMIEYMLKHAPELKQKVRCVLRAPHEVQKAGDLAVAAIDDLLTNVATVFICETRTHPRQSIARRIRSAADVEDWSILERLDWRSIPRRAFIQDTASIYPLNIPEIRIRPGLDMVLMDLPSRNLSLMPNGLGYVHKALKKTSLHFQTIDCDIILYHRFHCHRLLDVGGPVMSPRGTPFPDDPWSAEDMSLWDGDEMVAYFESDINEIVNALLAAKPAMLGLSIQQCNLRFAREVVQRVRKRLPNLIVIVGGYSCRHADVGRRIFPECDYMAIGEADESLVELVEQLKAGKRPRNIEGILGADDDPVKPFRPARAPQDMDALGMPDYDWFPLDVYRNYHHYQLTPVIASRGCHWGKCRFCGEALPWRTRSPENFVDEIEHMVEQGCYQFVFSESDLNGDPALVEEICRQVIARDLPVIFGGQLRIDKRNTPQFFDLLKKAGFVSLRFGVDGWSQRLLKTQNKGYSIDMVRRNLKDCHSAGIYVEVNAVVGCPGETDDDLRDCIDLMLENRKHIGRLANINPLQLLRGSIYWNEPEKYRIHFTEPRERLMERHMYSLPPDVWYSEEPFIDHNVRNERCARILAALQKAEYDFGAGASTKLQKEVAETNAAPSCTNLDDAGSAMIRLAGEYYCLPPHGSPVPPPPGRPGFWQRMSGAIRRPHKYGQYARRIARGGVAGVHLAFAPKRRCDATTIAPRQTLSDDTGQYLITKLSHELPPGLTVMIKEFDSFNILRIRSGFCAIRHGYPLDVDKVAGDGYPPGVCVKGDNIMQVVRGIRQLTLQAV
;
A
#
# COMPACT_ATOMS: atom_id res chain seq x y z
N MET A 1 -9.14 4.31 -9.31
CA MET A 1 -9.80 3.96 -8.03
C MET A 1 -11.28 3.89 -8.30
N ASP A 2 -11.92 2.73 -8.11
CA ASP A 2 -13.37 2.68 -8.36
C ASP A 2 -14.12 3.10 -7.10
N ALA A 3 -15.23 3.81 -7.30
CA ALA A 3 -16.13 4.22 -6.25
C ALA A 3 -16.67 3.01 -5.48
N ALA A 4 -16.81 3.13 -4.15
CA ALA A 4 -17.76 2.29 -3.45
C ALA A 4 -19.15 2.61 -4.00
N THR A 5 -19.78 1.62 -4.64
CA THR A 5 -21.08 1.78 -5.29
C THR A 5 -22.12 0.90 -4.63
N ALA A 6 -23.37 1.32 -4.70
CA ALA A 6 -24.51 0.50 -4.32
C ALA A 6 -25.53 0.49 -5.44
N THR A 7 -26.15 -0.66 -5.65
CA THR A 7 -27.42 -0.76 -6.36
C THR A 7 -28.55 -0.34 -5.41
N ILE A 8 -29.36 0.61 -5.84
CA ILE A 8 -30.56 1.08 -5.13
C ILE A 8 -31.79 0.69 -5.96
N GLU A 9 -32.65 -0.13 -5.38
CA GLU A 9 -33.99 -0.40 -5.91
C GLU A 9 -34.99 0.52 -5.22
N TYR A 10 -35.76 1.26 -6.00
CA TYR A 10 -36.70 2.27 -5.51
C TYR A 10 -38.05 2.16 -6.20
N ALA A 11 -39.10 2.63 -5.53
CA ALA A 11 -40.40 2.87 -6.12
C ALA A 11 -40.69 4.38 -6.13
N LEU A 12 -40.86 4.94 -7.33
CA LEU A 12 -41.19 6.34 -7.55
C LEU A 12 -42.54 6.40 -8.29
N TYR A 13 -43.53 7.08 -7.72
CA TYR A 13 -44.90 7.17 -8.26
C TYR A 13 -45.54 5.82 -8.67
N GLY A 14 -45.30 4.77 -7.88
CA GLY A 14 -45.84 3.43 -8.13
C GLY A 14 -45.10 2.59 -9.17
N ARG A 15 -43.95 3.06 -9.68
CA ARG A 15 -43.07 2.30 -10.59
C ARG A 15 -41.78 1.91 -9.89
N ALA A 16 -41.43 0.63 -9.96
CA ALA A 16 -40.14 0.12 -9.47
C ALA A 16 -39.02 0.43 -10.47
N GLY A 17 -37.87 0.86 -9.97
CA GLY A 17 -36.66 1.14 -10.72
C GLY A 17 -35.42 0.65 -9.97
N ARG A 18 -34.30 0.54 -10.69
CA ARG A 18 -33.00 0.15 -10.16
C ARG A 18 -31.96 1.12 -10.70
N THR A 19 -31.12 1.67 -9.83
CA THR A 19 -30.03 2.57 -10.24
C THR A 19 -28.75 2.25 -9.47
N ARG A 20 -27.60 2.54 -10.08
CA ARG A 20 -26.30 2.47 -9.42
C ARG A 20 -26.02 3.84 -8.80
N ALA A 21 -25.65 3.86 -7.54
CA ALA A 21 -25.36 5.06 -6.78
C ALA A 21 -23.93 5.00 -6.24
N THR A 22 -23.27 6.15 -6.18
CA THR A 22 -21.94 6.30 -5.60
C THR A 22 -22.07 6.64 -4.13
N LYS A 23 -21.41 5.88 -3.25
CA LYS A 23 -21.36 6.19 -1.82
C LYS A 23 -20.49 7.41 -1.58
N MET A 24 -20.94 8.27 -0.66
CA MET A 24 -20.32 9.55 -0.36
C MET A 24 -19.99 9.67 1.14
N VAL A 25 -18.95 10.44 1.46
CA VAL A 25 -18.50 10.74 2.82
C VAL A 25 -18.48 12.26 3.03
N PHE A 26 -18.93 12.72 4.19
CA PHE A 26 -18.86 14.14 4.56
C PHE A 26 -17.44 14.54 4.96
N SER A 27 -16.95 15.63 4.37
CA SER A 27 -15.65 16.24 4.61
C SER A 27 -15.81 17.70 5.06
N PRO A 28 -15.65 17.99 6.37
CA PRO A 28 -15.65 19.36 6.87
C PRO A 28 -14.60 20.25 6.22
N TYR A 29 -13.48 19.67 5.80
CA TYR A 29 -12.43 20.40 5.07
C TYR A 29 -12.94 21.04 3.79
N ARG A 30 -13.81 20.34 3.04
CA ARG A 30 -14.41 20.87 1.81
C ARG A 30 -15.62 21.75 2.03
N LEU A 31 -16.16 21.76 3.25
CA LEU A 31 -17.22 22.66 3.64
C LEU A 31 -16.71 24.10 3.73
N PHE A 32 -15.55 24.34 4.33
CA PHE A 32 -15.06 25.70 4.62
C PHE A 32 -13.96 26.15 3.64
N ARG A 33 -14.30 27.08 2.75
CA ARG A 33 -13.40 27.83 1.86
C ARG A 33 -13.05 29.20 2.40
N TYR A 34 -13.72 29.64 3.47
CA TYR A 34 -13.54 30.95 4.08
C TYR A 34 -13.94 32.10 3.12
N ASP A 35 -14.95 31.85 2.29
CA ASP A 35 -15.41 32.76 1.23
C ASP A 35 -16.72 33.50 1.57
N ASP A 36 -17.22 33.33 2.79
CA ASP A 36 -18.49 33.91 3.27
C ASP A 36 -19.70 33.48 2.42
N SER A 37 -19.63 32.33 1.74
CA SER A 37 -20.75 31.80 0.97
C SER A 37 -21.97 31.50 1.85
N PRO A 38 -23.21 31.69 1.33
CA PRO A 38 -24.44 31.45 2.10
C PRO A 38 -24.52 30.06 2.74
N ASP A 39 -24.04 29.03 2.03
CA ASP A 39 -24.04 27.64 2.51
C ASP A 39 -23.09 27.45 3.71
N GLU A 40 -21.90 28.07 3.68
CA GLU A 40 -20.95 28.05 4.80
C GLU A 40 -21.52 28.73 6.04
N LEU A 41 -22.06 29.94 5.86
CA LEU A 41 -22.64 30.72 6.93
C LEU A 41 -23.86 30.02 7.55
N ALA A 42 -24.67 29.34 6.74
CA ALA A 42 -25.82 28.55 7.22
C ALA A 42 -25.37 27.36 8.09
N CYS A 43 -24.37 26.60 7.64
CA CYS A 43 -23.80 25.49 8.41
C CYS A 43 -23.17 25.99 9.73
N LEU A 44 -22.39 27.06 9.66
CA LEU A 44 -21.74 27.67 10.82
C LEU A 44 -22.77 28.14 11.85
N LYS A 45 -23.82 28.85 11.41
CA LYS A 45 -24.91 29.31 12.28
C LYS A 45 -25.63 28.15 12.97
N THR A 46 -25.86 27.05 12.26
CA THR A 46 -26.48 25.84 12.81
C THR A 46 -25.65 25.25 13.96
N VAL A 47 -24.33 25.17 13.77
CA VAL A 47 -23.40 24.72 14.82
C VAL A 47 -23.33 25.74 15.97
N ALA A 48 -23.28 27.04 15.68
CA ALA A 48 -23.23 28.08 16.70
C ALA A 48 -24.45 28.02 17.64
N GLN A 49 -25.66 27.89 17.08
CA GLN A 49 -26.89 27.71 17.86
C GLN A 49 -26.83 26.45 18.74
N ARG A 50 -26.28 25.35 18.21
CA ARG A 50 -26.05 24.12 18.99
C ARG A 50 -25.11 24.37 20.17
N LEU A 51 -23.99 25.06 19.95
CA LEU A 51 -23.00 25.34 20.99
C LEU A 51 -23.53 26.35 22.03
N GLU A 52 -24.29 27.36 21.61
CA GLU A 52 -24.95 28.31 22.51
C GLU A 52 -25.92 27.61 23.47
N SER A 53 -26.65 26.60 22.96
CA SER A 53 -27.61 25.81 23.75
C SER A 53 -26.98 24.88 24.80
N LYS A 54 -25.66 24.64 24.74
CA LYS A 54 -24.97 23.78 25.72
C LYS A 54 -24.94 24.45 27.10
N SER A 55 -25.09 23.66 28.17
CA SER A 55 -24.92 24.17 29.54
C SER A 55 -23.45 24.46 29.85
N GLY A 56 -23.18 25.50 30.65
CA GLY A 56 -21.82 25.87 31.04
C GLY A 56 -21.00 26.58 29.95
N HIS A 57 -19.70 26.70 30.19
CA HIS A 57 -18.75 27.25 29.23
C HIS A 57 -18.23 26.17 28.28
N ILE A 58 -17.84 26.61 27.08
CA ILE A 58 -17.22 25.75 26.07
C ILE A 58 -15.73 26.08 25.90
N ALA A 59 -14.97 25.14 25.37
CA ALA A 59 -13.63 25.39 24.84
C ALA A 59 -13.58 25.03 23.35
N LEU A 60 -12.68 25.69 22.61
CA LEU A 60 -12.46 25.46 21.19
C LEU A 60 -11.08 24.82 20.97
N ALA A 61 -10.98 23.84 20.07
CA ALA A 61 -9.71 23.20 19.73
C ALA A 61 -9.54 23.13 18.20
N GLY A 62 -8.39 23.51 17.66
CA GLY A 62 -8.16 23.56 16.21
C GLY A 62 -7.55 24.88 15.73
N PRO A 63 -7.34 25.07 14.43
CA PRO A 63 -6.52 26.15 13.89
C PRO A 63 -7.13 27.54 14.12
N ASP A 64 -6.28 28.55 14.37
CA ASP A 64 -6.71 29.93 14.65
C ASP A 64 -7.63 30.47 13.55
N VAL A 65 -7.29 30.23 12.28
CA VAL A 65 -8.08 30.69 11.13
C VAL A 65 -9.55 30.26 11.22
N MET A 66 -9.83 29.02 11.61
CA MET A 66 -11.22 28.52 11.72
C MET A 66 -11.91 29.04 12.98
N ILE A 67 -11.18 29.18 14.08
CA ILE A 67 -11.72 29.76 15.33
C ILE A 67 -12.09 31.23 15.12
N GLU A 68 -11.19 32.02 14.54
CA GLU A 68 -11.44 33.42 14.22
C GLU A 68 -12.59 33.58 13.22
N TYR A 69 -12.63 32.73 12.19
CA TYR A 69 -13.75 32.70 11.24
C TYR A 69 -15.08 32.41 11.93
N MET A 70 -15.11 31.40 12.80
CA MET A 70 -16.31 31.07 13.58
C MET A 70 -16.74 32.24 14.49
N LEU A 71 -15.82 32.88 15.19
CA LEU A 71 -16.13 33.99 16.11
C LEU A 71 -16.44 35.33 15.40
N LYS A 72 -16.01 35.49 14.14
CA LYS A 72 -16.40 36.61 13.27
C LYS A 72 -17.88 36.49 12.90
N HIS A 73 -18.34 35.29 12.55
CA HIS A 73 -19.69 35.05 12.03
C HIS A 73 -20.71 34.57 13.09
N ALA A 74 -20.25 34.18 14.28
CA ALA A 74 -21.06 33.86 15.45
C ALA A 74 -20.52 34.58 16.71
N PRO A 75 -20.58 35.92 16.77
CA PRO A 75 -20.01 36.71 17.87
C PRO A 75 -20.62 36.39 19.24
N GLU A 76 -21.85 35.87 19.28
CA GLU A 76 -22.53 35.39 20.49
C GLU A 76 -21.72 34.31 21.24
N LEU A 77 -20.94 33.50 20.52
CA LEU A 77 -20.12 32.46 21.14
C LEU A 77 -18.97 33.03 21.98
N LYS A 78 -18.54 34.28 21.76
CA LYS A 78 -17.42 34.90 22.50
C LYS A 78 -17.64 34.91 24.02
N GLN A 79 -18.90 35.02 24.47
CA GLN A 79 -19.24 34.99 25.90
C GLN A 79 -19.26 33.57 26.48
N LYS A 80 -19.46 32.56 25.63
CA LYS A 80 -19.48 31.14 25.99
C LYS A 80 -18.09 30.50 25.99
N VAL A 81 -17.23 30.92 25.07
CA VAL A 81 -15.87 30.38 24.92
C VAL A 81 -15.00 30.82 26.09
N ARG A 82 -14.62 29.87 26.94
CA ARG A 82 -13.75 30.13 28.08
C ARG A 82 -12.28 30.18 27.67
N CYS A 83 -11.87 29.27 26.81
CA CYS A 83 -10.49 29.15 26.35
C CYS A 83 -10.39 28.43 25.01
N VAL A 84 -9.22 28.57 24.39
CA VAL A 84 -8.78 27.78 23.25
C VAL A 84 -7.79 26.73 23.74
N LEU A 85 -8.02 25.47 23.37
CA LEU A 85 -7.13 24.36 23.66
C LEU A 85 -6.07 24.25 22.56
N ARG A 86 -4.81 24.14 22.98
CA ARG A 86 -3.64 24.02 22.11
C ARG A 86 -2.79 22.83 22.52
N ALA A 87 -1.97 22.34 21.59
CA ALA A 87 -0.92 21.40 21.99
C ALA A 87 0.04 22.09 22.99
N PRO A 88 0.68 21.36 23.92
CA PRO A 88 1.53 21.96 24.95
C PRO A 88 2.66 22.87 24.44
N HIS A 89 3.13 22.65 23.21
CA HIS A 89 4.19 23.44 22.58
C HIS A 89 3.67 24.65 21.76
N GLU A 90 2.35 24.81 21.63
CA GLU A 90 1.67 25.86 20.86
C GLU A 90 0.91 26.84 21.76
N VAL A 91 1.23 26.87 23.06
CA VAL A 91 0.61 27.78 24.04
C VAL A 91 1.14 29.21 23.79
N GLN A 92 0.70 29.83 22.70
CA GLN A 92 0.84 31.26 22.43
C GLN A 92 -0.56 31.90 22.46
N LYS A 93 -0.64 33.23 22.70
CA LYS A 93 -1.93 33.94 22.77
C LYS A 93 -2.71 33.80 21.45
N ALA A 94 -3.95 33.31 21.51
CA ALA A 94 -4.91 33.32 20.41
C ALA A 94 -5.82 34.55 20.54
N GLY A 95 -5.36 35.69 20.02
CA GLY A 95 -6.05 36.97 20.18
C GLY A 95 -6.30 37.32 21.66
N ASP A 96 -7.55 37.65 21.99
CA ASP A 96 -8.01 38.03 23.34
C ASP A 96 -8.46 36.83 24.21
N LEU A 97 -8.49 35.61 23.66
CA LEU A 97 -8.97 34.43 24.37
C LEU A 97 -7.87 33.79 25.23
N ALA A 98 -8.26 33.28 26.39
CA ALA A 98 -7.37 32.47 27.22
C ALA A 98 -6.97 31.19 26.48
N VAL A 99 -5.72 30.78 26.62
CA VAL A 99 -5.19 29.56 25.99
C VAL A 99 -4.80 28.57 27.08
N ALA A 100 -5.21 27.31 26.92
CA ALA A 100 -4.87 26.22 27.82
C ALA A 100 -4.28 25.04 27.04
N ALA A 101 -3.41 24.27 27.69
CA ALA A 101 -2.93 23.03 27.12
C ALA A 101 -4.09 22.02 27.05
N ILE A 102 -4.19 21.30 25.94
CA ILE A 102 -5.20 20.26 25.73
C ILE A 102 -5.14 19.14 26.79
N ASP A 103 -3.98 18.96 27.44
CA ASP A 103 -3.77 17.96 28.49
C ASP A 103 -4.15 18.51 29.90
N ASP A 104 -4.25 19.83 30.06
CA ASP A 104 -4.59 20.53 31.32
C ASP A 104 -6.08 20.90 31.37
N LEU A 105 -6.96 19.97 30.97
CA LEU A 105 -8.40 20.20 30.90
C LEU A 105 -8.91 20.84 32.20
N LEU A 106 -9.27 22.12 32.08
CA LEU A 106 -9.66 22.94 33.20
C LEU A 106 -10.93 22.35 33.83
N THR A 107 -10.92 22.13 35.14
CA THR A 107 -12.13 22.00 35.94
C THR A 107 -13.02 23.20 35.59
N ASN A 108 -14.17 22.98 34.93
CA ASN A 108 -15.21 23.95 34.49
C ASN A 108 -15.46 24.11 32.97
N VAL A 109 -14.94 23.24 32.08
CA VAL A 109 -15.41 23.17 30.68
C VAL A 109 -16.33 21.95 30.51
N ALA A 110 -17.58 22.17 30.12
CA ALA A 110 -18.57 21.10 29.95
C ALA A 110 -18.50 20.46 28.55
N THR A 111 -18.17 21.27 27.54
CA THR A 111 -18.11 20.85 26.13
C THR A 111 -16.87 21.41 25.44
N VAL A 112 -16.19 20.58 24.67
CA VAL A 112 -15.13 21.00 23.75
C VAL A 112 -15.64 20.86 22.33
N PHE A 113 -15.54 21.92 21.55
CA PHE A 113 -15.80 21.89 20.12
C PHE A 113 -14.49 21.89 19.32
N ILE A 114 -14.32 20.89 18.46
CA ILE A 114 -13.14 20.77 17.60
C ILE A 114 -13.41 21.52 16.29
N CYS A 115 -12.80 22.69 16.15
CA CYS A 115 -12.82 23.54 14.97
C CYS A 115 -11.94 23.00 13.83
N GLU A 116 -11.05 22.05 14.09
CA GLU A 116 -10.23 21.43 13.04
C GLU A 116 -11.10 20.74 11.97
N THR A 117 -10.82 21.03 10.69
CA THR A 117 -11.62 20.56 9.56
C THR A 117 -10.98 19.37 8.86
N ARG A 118 -9.65 19.22 8.95
CA ARG A 118 -8.92 18.08 8.40
C ARG A 118 -9.16 16.83 9.23
N THR A 119 -9.37 15.71 8.54
CA THR A 119 -9.88 14.49 9.16
C THR A 119 -8.92 13.90 10.20
N HIS A 120 -7.64 13.70 9.86
CA HIS A 120 -6.68 13.13 10.82
C HIS A 120 -6.41 14.05 12.02
N PRO A 121 -6.03 15.34 11.85
CA PRO A 121 -5.85 16.24 12.99
C PRO A 121 -7.08 16.35 13.90
N ARG A 122 -8.30 16.41 13.32
CA ARG A 122 -9.56 16.40 14.09
C ARG A 122 -9.71 15.13 14.92
N GLN A 123 -9.44 13.95 14.33
CA GLN A 123 -9.48 12.67 15.04
C GLN A 123 -8.42 12.59 16.15
N SER A 124 -7.20 13.09 15.88
CA SER A 124 -6.12 13.17 16.87
C SER A 124 -6.54 14.00 18.09
N ILE A 125 -7.04 15.22 17.87
CA ILE A 125 -7.56 16.10 18.93
C ILE A 125 -8.69 15.40 19.69
N ALA A 126 -9.66 14.80 18.99
CA ALA A 126 -10.77 14.10 19.62
C ALA A 126 -10.31 12.98 20.55
N ARG A 127 -9.32 12.17 20.14
CA ARG A 127 -8.77 11.08 20.97
C ARG A 127 -8.14 11.60 22.26
N ARG A 128 -7.46 12.75 22.22
CA ARG A 128 -6.80 13.35 23.39
C ARG A 128 -7.81 13.89 24.40
N ILE A 129 -8.96 14.39 23.94
CA ILE A 129 -9.93 15.11 24.79
C ILE A 129 -11.06 14.20 25.30
N ARG A 130 -11.44 13.14 24.56
CA ARG A 130 -12.61 12.28 24.85
C ARG A 130 -12.64 11.67 26.25
N SER A 131 -11.52 11.59 26.96
CA SER A 131 -11.48 11.09 28.34
C SER A 131 -11.94 12.10 29.40
N ALA A 132 -12.26 13.35 29.05
CA ALA A 132 -12.42 14.44 30.02
C ALA A 132 -13.59 15.41 29.81
N ALA A 133 -14.26 15.41 28.64
CA ALA A 133 -15.36 16.33 28.34
C ALA A 133 -16.32 15.77 27.28
N ASP A 134 -17.50 16.39 27.13
CA ASP A 134 -18.36 16.20 25.94
C ASP A 134 -17.64 16.81 24.72
N VAL A 135 -17.33 16.00 23.71
CA VAL A 135 -16.57 16.43 22.53
C VAL A 135 -17.47 16.41 21.31
N GLU A 136 -17.69 17.58 20.71
CA GLU A 136 -18.39 17.73 19.43
C GLU A 136 -17.42 18.27 18.36
N ASP A 137 -17.66 17.94 17.10
CA ASP A 137 -16.92 18.45 15.94
C ASP A 137 -17.89 18.68 14.78
N TRP A 138 -17.39 19.16 13.63
CA TRP A 138 -18.19 19.47 12.45
C TRP A 138 -19.11 18.33 11.95
N SER A 139 -18.81 17.06 12.23
CA SER A 139 -19.70 15.92 11.92
C SER A 139 -21.07 16.01 12.61
N ILE A 140 -21.22 16.88 13.62
CA ILE A 140 -22.53 17.17 14.24
C ILE A 140 -23.54 17.70 13.22
N LEU A 141 -23.10 18.35 12.14
CA LEU A 141 -23.95 18.82 11.04
C LEU A 141 -24.73 17.68 10.38
N GLU A 142 -24.15 16.48 10.26
CA GLU A 142 -24.82 15.30 9.69
C GLU A 142 -26.04 14.86 10.52
N ARG A 143 -26.07 15.23 11.81
CA ARG A 143 -27.18 14.95 12.74
C ARG A 143 -28.15 16.13 12.86
N LEU A 144 -27.64 17.36 12.83
CA LEU A 144 -28.45 18.56 12.99
C LEU A 144 -29.25 18.88 11.72
N ASP A 145 -28.56 19.02 10.58
CA ASP A 145 -29.18 19.34 9.31
C ASP A 145 -28.25 19.00 8.14
N TRP A 146 -28.23 17.73 7.74
CA TRP A 146 -27.38 17.30 6.63
C TRP A 146 -27.78 17.92 5.27
N ARG A 147 -29.03 18.42 5.13
CA ARG A 147 -29.55 18.93 3.86
C ARG A 147 -29.02 20.31 3.52
N SER A 148 -28.64 21.09 4.52
CA SER A 148 -27.96 22.39 4.32
C SER A 148 -26.47 22.24 4.04
N ILE A 149 -25.89 21.04 4.22
CA ILE A 149 -24.51 20.78 3.85
C ILE A 149 -24.40 20.82 2.31
N PRO A 150 -23.61 21.74 1.73
CA PRO A 150 -23.46 21.84 0.29
C PRO A 150 -22.77 20.59 -0.26
N ARG A 151 -23.16 20.16 -1.47
CA ARG A 151 -22.66 18.93 -2.10
C ARG A 151 -21.15 18.86 -2.22
N ARG A 152 -20.50 20.00 -2.45
CA ARG A 152 -19.04 20.11 -2.51
C ARG A 152 -18.34 19.59 -1.25
N ALA A 153 -19.03 19.57 -0.10
CA ALA A 153 -18.51 19.05 1.16
C ALA A 153 -18.57 17.52 1.26
N PHE A 154 -19.14 16.85 0.25
CA PHE A 154 -19.14 15.39 0.15
C PHE A 154 -18.12 14.93 -0.89
N ILE A 155 -17.47 13.82 -0.61
CA ILE A 155 -16.49 13.17 -1.49
C ILE A 155 -16.88 11.71 -1.71
N GLN A 156 -16.38 11.13 -2.80
CA GLN A 156 -16.60 9.73 -3.12
C GLN A 156 -15.91 8.83 -2.11
N ASP A 157 -16.65 7.86 -1.56
CA ASP A 157 -16.07 6.79 -0.75
C ASP A 157 -15.26 5.86 -1.67
N THR A 158 -13.97 5.70 -1.36
CA THR A 158 -13.03 4.86 -2.10
C THR A 158 -12.84 3.48 -1.46
N ALA A 159 -13.65 3.13 -0.44
CA ALA A 159 -13.51 1.89 0.34
C ALA A 159 -12.12 1.72 0.98
N SER A 160 -11.47 2.83 1.29
CA SER A 160 -10.12 2.86 1.88
C SER A 160 -10.06 2.26 3.30
N ILE A 161 -8.85 2.12 3.85
CA ILE A 161 -8.64 1.69 5.24
C ILE A 161 -9.16 2.67 6.30
N TYR A 162 -9.48 3.90 5.90
CA TYR A 162 -9.78 4.95 6.85
C TYR A 162 -11.23 4.92 7.34
N PRO A 163 -11.48 5.35 8.60
CA PRO A 163 -10.52 5.87 9.56
C PRO A 163 -9.61 4.79 10.17
N LEU A 164 -8.31 5.10 10.29
CA LEU A 164 -7.29 4.27 10.92
C LEU A 164 -6.78 4.96 12.18
N ASN A 165 -6.44 4.20 13.22
CA ASN A 165 -5.77 4.76 14.40
C ASN A 165 -4.28 5.06 14.11
N ILE A 166 -4.02 6.15 13.38
CA ILE A 166 -2.66 6.57 13.03
C ILE A 166 -1.89 6.95 14.32
N PRO A 167 -0.70 6.36 14.58
CA PRO A 167 0.13 6.71 15.72
C PRO A 167 0.55 8.19 15.72
N GLU A 168 0.72 8.76 16.91
CA GLU A 168 1.19 10.15 17.09
C GLU A 168 2.72 10.21 17.13
N ILE A 169 3.29 11.34 16.68
CA ILE A 169 4.73 11.58 16.76
C ILE A 169 5.09 12.00 18.20
N ARG A 170 5.18 11.01 19.10
CA ARG A 170 5.45 11.24 20.52
C ARG A 170 6.75 10.57 20.96
N ILE A 171 7.71 11.38 21.36
CA ILE A 171 9.01 10.94 21.87
C ILE A 171 9.08 11.21 23.37
N ARG A 172 9.39 10.17 24.15
CA ARG A 172 9.48 10.27 25.61
C ARG A 172 10.76 11.03 26.03
N PRO A 173 10.73 11.81 27.13
CA PRO A 173 11.96 12.39 27.68
C PRO A 173 12.84 11.32 28.34
N GLY A 174 14.11 11.64 28.55
CA GLY A 174 15.04 10.79 29.30
C GLY A 174 15.56 9.57 28.53
N LEU A 175 15.51 9.61 27.20
CA LEU A 175 16.03 8.57 26.33
C LEU A 175 17.53 8.77 26.08
N ASP A 176 18.29 7.67 26.12
CA ASP A 176 19.66 7.63 25.59
C ASP A 176 19.64 7.78 24.07
N MET A 177 18.69 7.11 23.40
CA MET A 177 18.60 7.04 21.95
C MET A 177 17.16 7.09 21.42
N VAL A 178 16.97 7.75 20.28
CA VAL A 178 15.79 7.58 19.42
C VAL A 178 16.22 6.86 18.15
N LEU A 179 15.61 5.73 17.83
CA LEU A 179 15.75 5.05 16.55
C LEU A 179 14.56 5.42 15.66
N MET A 180 14.80 5.95 14.47
CA MET A 180 13.74 6.53 13.65
C MET A 180 13.83 6.11 12.18
N ASP A 181 12.68 5.77 11.59
CA ASP A 181 12.51 5.68 10.13
C ASP A 181 11.84 6.96 9.62
N LEU A 182 12.34 7.51 8.51
CA LEU A 182 11.85 8.74 7.90
C LEU A 182 11.50 8.48 6.43
N PRO A 183 10.51 9.19 5.88
CA PRO A 183 10.04 8.93 4.54
C PRO A 183 10.97 9.45 3.43
N SER A 184 10.93 8.86 2.23
CA SER A 184 10.10 7.70 1.88
C SER A 184 10.82 6.38 2.10
N ARG A 185 10.07 5.34 2.45
CA ARG A 185 10.45 3.95 2.20
C ARG A 185 9.47 3.32 1.23
N ASN A 186 9.94 2.42 0.36
CA ASN A 186 9.06 1.72 -0.58
C ASN A 186 7.88 1.07 0.15
N LEU A 187 6.65 1.44 -0.25
CA LEU A 187 5.40 0.84 0.22
C LEU A 187 5.18 0.96 1.75
N SER A 188 3.94 0.75 2.18
CA SER A 188 3.55 0.53 3.57
C SER A 188 3.96 -0.86 4.10
N LEU A 189 5.15 -1.32 3.71
CA LEU A 189 5.78 -2.52 4.25
C LEU A 189 6.29 -2.26 5.66
N MET A 190 6.55 -3.33 6.40
CA MET A 190 7.22 -3.25 7.70
C MET A 190 8.73 -3.04 7.47
N PRO A 191 9.41 -2.17 8.25
CA PRO A 191 10.85 -1.90 8.07
C PRO A 191 11.70 -3.05 8.65
N ASN A 192 11.80 -4.16 7.90
CA ASN A 192 12.37 -5.42 8.39
C ASN A 192 13.77 -5.25 9.02
N GLY A 193 14.69 -4.56 8.33
CA GLY A 193 16.03 -4.29 8.85
C GLY A 193 16.02 -3.45 10.14
N LEU A 194 15.08 -2.50 10.27
CA LEU A 194 14.91 -1.72 11.48
C LEU A 194 14.38 -2.58 12.63
N GLY A 195 13.53 -3.57 12.36
CA GLY A 195 13.04 -4.53 13.36
C GLY A 195 14.15 -5.41 13.94
N TYR A 196 15.10 -5.86 13.10
CA TYR A 196 16.31 -6.54 13.58
C TYR A 196 17.18 -5.63 14.44
N VAL A 197 17.42 -4.39 14.00
CA VAL A 197 18.19 -3.40 14.77
C VAL A 197 17.51 -3.06 16.10
N HIS A 198 16.21 -2.82 16.09
CA HIS A 198 15.42 -2.58 17.30
C HIS A 198 15.58 -3.74 18.30
N LYS A 199 15.47 -4.98 17.82
CA LYS A 199 15.67 -6.16 18.65
C LYS A 199 17.10 -6.27 19.19
N ALA A 200 18.11 -5.93 18.39
CA ALA A 200 19.49 -5.90 18.84
C ALA A 200 19.70 -4.85 19.95
N LEU A 201 19.11 -3.66 19.82
CA LEU A 201 19.17 -2.60 20.83
C LEU A 201 18.51 -3.01 22.15
N LYS A 202 17.48 -3.86 22.15
CA LYS A 202 16.89 -4.42 23.39
C LYS A 202 17.87 -5.26 24.22
N LYS A 203 18.97 -5.74 23.62
CA LYS A 203 20.04 -6.47 24.32
C LYS A 203 21.06 -5.54 25.00
N THR A 204 20.96 -4.23 24.75
CA THR A 204 21.83 -3.21 25.32
C THR A 204 21.26 -2.65 26.62
N SER A 205 22.06 -1.88 27.34
CA SER A 205 21.65 -1.11 28.49
C SER A 205 20.84 0.15 28.13
N LEU A 206 20.69 0.50 26.85
CA LEU A 206 20.08 1.77 26.41
C LEU A 206 18.62 1.91 26.83
N HIS A 207 18.26 3.11 27.29
CA HIS A 207 16.88 3.58 27.26
C HIS A 207 16.60 4.18 25.89
N PHE A 208 15.91 3.43 25.03
CA PHE A 208 15.62 3.90 23.69
C PHE A 208 14.13 3.83 23.34
N GLN A 209 13.76 4.52 22.27
CA GLN A 209 12.45 4.44 21.65
C GLN A 209 12.60 4.34 20.15
N THR A 210 11.85 3.43 19.52
CA THR A 210 11.70 3.38 18.07
C THR A 210 10.46 4.13 17.64
N ILE A 211 10.55 4.87 16.55
CA ILE A 211 9.42 5.58 15.93
C ILE A 211 9.53 5.52 14.42
N ASP A 212 8.45 5.08 13.77
CA ASP A 212 8.37 4.98 12.31
C ASP A 212 7.55 6.15 11.78
N CYS A 213 8.21 7.26 11.44
CA CYS A 213 7.54 8.43 10.89
C CYS A 213 7.14 8.23 9.43
N ASP A 214 7.75 7.28 8.72
CA ASP A 214 7.40 6.95 7.33
C ASP A 214 5.94 6.46 7.25
N ILE A 215 5.56 5.46 8.05
CA ILE A 215 4.19 4.93 8.05
C ILE A 215 3.16 5.93 8.60
N ILE A 216 3.56 6.78 9.57
CA ILE A 216 2.70 7.86 10.07
C ILE A 216 2.39 8.85 8.94
N LEU A 217 3.43 9.37 8.27
CA LEU A 217 3.27 10.37 7.21
C LEU A 217 2.56 9.79 5.98
N TYR A 218 2.82 8.53 5.64
CA TYR A 218 2.07 7.78 4.62
C TYR A 218 0.56 7.85 4.89
N HIS A 219 0.14 7.52 6.11
CA HIS A 219 -1.28 7.54 6.43
C HIS A 219 -1.85 8.94 6.56
N ARG A 220 -1.08 9.92 7.06
CA ARG A 220 -1.51 11.32 7.11
C ARG A 220 -1.77 11.86 5.70
N PHE A 221 -0.88 11.58 4.76
CA PHE A 221 -1.01 11.97 3.36
C PHE A 221 -2.27 11.36 2.73
N HIS A 222 -2.45 10.04 2.83
CA HIS A 222 -3.60 9.38 2.21
C HIS A 222 -4.93 9.69 2.89
N CYS A 223 -4.95 9.87 4.22
CA CYS A 223 -6.12 10.36 4.94
C CYS A 223 -6.52 11.74 4.42
N HIS A 224 -5.55 12.64 4.23
CA HIS A 224 -5.82 13.95 3.64
C HIS A 224 -6.30 13.85 2.18
N ARG A 225 -5.60 13.10 1.34
CA ARG A 225 -5.97 12.90 -0.08
C ARG A 225 -7.39 12.35 -0.24
N LEU A 226 -7.73 11.33 0.54
CA LEU A 226 -8.96 10.54 0.35
C LEU A 226 -10.14 11.05 1.17
N LEU A 227 -9.93 11.72 2.32
CA LEU A 227 -11.00 12.15 3.23
C LEU A 227 -11.18 13.67 3.30
N ASP A 228 -10.16 14.43 2.92
CA ASP A 228 -10.23 15.89 2.90
C ASP A 228 -10.29 16.43 1.47
N VAL A 229 -9.36 16.02 0.59
CA VAL A 229 -9.26 16.59 -0.76
C VAL A 229 -10.24 15.91 -1.73
N GLY A 230 -10.32 14.57 -1.73
CA GLY A 230 -11.15 13.81 -2.68
C GLY A 230 -10.60 13.81 -4.12
N GLY A 231 -9.31 14.06 -4.29
CA GLY A 231 -8.61 14.22 -5.57
C GLY A 231 -7.09 14.28 -5.38
N PRO A 232 -6.31 14.64 -6.41
CA PRO A 232 -4.85 14.72 -6.29
C PRO A 232 -4.46 15.81 -5.27
N VAL A 233 -3.45 15.50 -4.45
CA VAL A 233 -2.83 16.49 -3.56
C VAL A 233 -1.91 17.37 -4.40
N MET A 234 -1.99 18.67 -4.21
CA MET A 234 -1.17 19.63 -4.93
C MET A 234 0.10 19.94 -4.17
N SER A 235 1.21 20.04 -4.89
CA SER A 235 2.48 20.56 -4.38
C SER A 235 2.35 22.04 -3.99
N PRO A 236 3.31 22.59 -3.22
CA PRO A 236 3.37 24.02 -2.94
C PRO A 236 3.42 24.93 -4.18
N ARG A 237 3.86 24.43 -5.35
CA ARG A 237 3.87 25.18 -6.62
C ARG A 237 2.64 24.91 -7.49
N GLY A 238 1.69 24.11 -7.01
CA GLY A 238 0.46 23.80 -7.74
C GLY A 238 0.60 22.69 -8.78
N THR A 239 1.60 21.80 -8.67
CA THR A 239 1.67 20.58 -9.48
C THR A 239 1.00 19.42 -8.74
N PRO A 240 0.18 18.58 -9.39
CA PRO A 240 -0.43 17.44 -8.71
C PRO A 240 0.64 16.38 -8.40
N PHE A 241 0.68 15.90 -7.15
CA PHE A 241 1.41 14.69 -6.80
C PHE A 241 0.71 13.45 -7.35
N PRO A 242 1.45 12.35 -7.58
CA PRO A 242 0.83 11.06 -7.88
C PRO A 242 -0.10 10.61 -6.73
N ASP A 243 -1.01 9.71 -7.04
CA ASP A 243 -1.96 9.17 -6.05
C ASP A 243 -1.24 8.50 -4.86
N ASP A 244 -0.08 7.88 -5.10
CA ASP A 244 0.76 7.26 -4.07
C ASP A 244 2.24 7.64 -4.29
N PRO A 245 2.72 8.72 -3.64
CA PRO A 245 4.13 9.13 -3.72
C PRO A 245 5.12 8.13 -3.10
N TRP A 246 4.65 7.11 -2.38
CA TRP A 246 5.49 6.04 -1.83
C TRP A 246 5.65 4.85 -2.79
N SER A 247 5.04 4.92 -3.98
CA SER A 247 5.22 3.92 -5.03
C SER A 247 6.69 3.78 -5.45
N ALA A 248 7.07 2.61 -5.92
CA ALA A 248 8.44 2.36 -6.41
C ALA A 248 8.78 3.23 -7.63
N GLU A 249 7.76 3.60 -8.40
CA GLU A 249 7.86 4.40 -9.62
C GLU A 249 8.10 5.89 -9.31
N ASP A 250 7.62 6.37 -8.16
CA ASP A 250 7.60 7.79 -7.80
C ASP A 250 8.64 8.18 -6.73
N MET A 251 9.50 7.24 -6.29
CA MET A 251 10.52 7.49 -5.26
C MET A 251 11.44 8.68 -5.54
N SER A 252 11.73 8.98 -6.81
CA SER A 252 12.58 10.12 -7.17
C SER A 252 11.97 11.48 -6.82
N LEU A 253 10.65 11.54 -6.57
CA LEU A 253 9.99 12.77 -6.11
C LEU A 253 10.53 13.23 -4.75
N TRP A 254 10.96 12.30 -3.90
CA TRP A 254 11.46 12.58 -2.56
C TRP A 254 12.85 13.24 -2.53
N ASP A 255 13.56 13.21 -3.66
CA ASP A 255 14.78 13.99 -3.85
C ASP A 255 14.48 15.47 -4.13
N GLY A 256 13.23 15.81 -4.47
CA GLY A 256 12.79 17.16 -4.88
C GLY A 256 12.41 18.09 -3.71
N ASP A 257 12.51 19.40 -3.95
CA ASP A 257 12.20 20.45 -2.96
C ASP A 257 10.72 20.42 -2.56
N GLU A 258 9.85 20.08 -3.50
CA GLU A 258 8.39 20.16 -3.33
C GLU A 258 7.86 19.17 -2.30
N MET A 259 8.45 17.96 -2.22
CA MET A 259 8.06 16.96 -1.24
C MET A 259 8.44 17.41 0.18
N VAL A 260 9.66 17.90 0.37
CA VAL A 260 10.11 18.44 1.66
C VAL A 260 9.25 19.64 2.07
N ALA A 261 8.97 20.55 1.13
CA ALA A 261 8.14 21.72 1.40
C ALA A 261 6.68 21.35 1.73
N TYR A 262 6.13 20.30 1.13
CA TYR A 262 4.80 19.80 1.48
C TYR A 262 4.74 19.29 2.93
N PHE A 263 5.76 18.54 3.36
CA PHE A 263 5.85 17.97 4.72
C PHE A 263 6.49 18.91 5.75
N GLU A 264 6.61 20.21 5.46
CA GLU A 264 7.24 21.19 6.34
C GLU A 264 6.63 21.20 7.76
N SER A 265 5.31 21.08 7.86
CA SER A 265 4.62 20.99 9.16
C SER A 265 5.00 19.72 9.93
N ASP A 266 5.04 18.57 9.26
CA ASP A 266 5.40 17.30 9.88
C ASP A 266 6.88 17.27 10.28
N ILE A 267 7.77 17.85 9.47
CA ILE A 267 9.19 18.03 9.81
C ILE A 267 9.33 18.86 11.08
N ASN A 268 8.58 19.96 11.19
CA ASN A 268 8.60 20.81 12.39
C ASN A 268 8.08 20.06 13.63
N GLU A 269 7.04 19.23 13.50
CA GLU A 269 6.55 18.36 14.58
C GLU A 269 7.62 17.36 15.03
N ILE A 270 8.27 16.66 14.09
CA ILE A 270 9.35 15.70 14.37
C ILE A 270 10.52 16.39 15.08
N VAL A 271 10.97 17.54 14.56
CA VAL A 271 12.06 18.33 15.16
C VAL A 271 11.67 18.75 16.57
N ASN A 272 10.49 19.32 16.77
CA ASN A 272 10.04 19.76 18.09
C ASN A 272 9.94 18.60 19.10
N ALA A 273 9.47 17.42 18.66
CA ALA A 273 9.42 16.22 19.50
C ALA A 273 10.83 15.78 19.93
N LEU A 274 11.80 15.79 19.02
CA LEU A 274 13.21 15.49 19.33
C LEU A 274 13.82 16.52 20.29
N LEU A 275 13.54 17.82 20.08
CA LEU A 275 14.03 18.90 20.95
C LEU A 275 13.43 18.86 22.35
N ALA A 276 12.18 18.42 22.48
CA ALA A 276 11.53 18.22 23.77
C ALA A 276 12.13 17.01 24.52
N ALA A 277 12.38 15.90 23.81
CA ALA A 277 12.92 14.68 24.39
C ALA A 277 14.42 14.76 24.72
N LYS A 278 15.19 15.54 23.95
CA LYS A 278 16.65 15.73 24.07
C LYS A 278 17.45 14.42 24.15
N PRO A 279 17.27 13.47 23.21
CA PRO A 279 18.06 12.25 23.23
C PRO A 279 19.55 12.54 23.01
N ALA A 280 20.43 11.71 23.58
CA ALA A 280 21.87 11.82 23.34
C ALA A 280 22.26 11.30 21.95
N MET A 281 21.50 10.32 21.44
CA MET A 281 21.73 9.65 20.15
C MET A 281 20.46 9.65 19.29
N LEU A 282 20.63 9.86 17.99
CA LEU A 282 19.60 9.68 16.96
C LEU A 282 20.09 8.65 15.94
N GLY A 283 19.44 7.49 15.90
CA GLY A 283 19.66 6.45 14.90
C GLY A 283 18.69 6.58 13.75
N LEU A 284 19.18 6.53 12.51
CA LEU A 284 18.35 6.61 11.30
C LEU A 284 18.65 5.47 10.32
N SER A 285 17.60 4.91 9.73
CA SER A 285 17.72 4.04 8.55
C SER A 285 17.64 4.91 7.29
N ILE A 286 18.69 4.87 6.47
CA ILE A 286 18.85 5.71 5.29
C ILE A 286 18.75 4.86 4.01
N GLN A 287 17.87 5.32 3.13
CA GLN A 287 17.57 4.82 1.80
C GLN A 287 17.77 5.98 0.83
N GLN A 288 17.96 5.70 -0.47
CA GLN A 288 18.16 6.78 -1.44
C GLN A 288 16.98 7.79 -1.40
N CYS A 289 15.76 7.28 -1.31
CA CYS A 289 14.53 8.06 -1.30
C CYS A 289 14.21 8.81 0.00
N ASN A 290 14.97 8.65 1.10
CA ASN A 290 14.73 9.41 2.34
C ASN A 290 15.89 10.32 2.77
N LEU A 291 17.00 10.32 2.03
CA LEU A 291 18.21 11.09 2.36
C LEU A 291 17.91 12.55 2.63
N ARG A 292 17.21 13.19 1.68
CA ARG A 292 16.96 14.62 1.74
C ARG A 292 16.11 14.99 2.96
N PHE A 293 15.03 14.25 3.17
CA PHE A 293 14.14 14.43 4.31
C PHE A 293 14.89 14.24 5.64
N ALA A 294 15.67 13.15 5.75
CA ALA A 294 16.45 12.84 6.93
C ALA A 294 17.52 13.90 7.25
N ARG A 295 18.21 14.42 6.22
CA ARG A 295 19.19 15.49 6.39
C ARG A 295 18.54 16.78 6.87
N GLU A 296 17.38 17.16 6.34
CA GLU A 296 16.64 18.34 6.78
C GLU A 296 16.29 18.27 8.28
N VAL A 297 15.75 17.13 8.73
CA VAL A 297 15.45 16.88 10.15
C VAL A 297 16.72 16.99 11.00
N VAL A 298 17.79 16.27 10.64
CA VAL A 298 19.05 16.26 11.40
C VAL A 298 19.67 17.65 11.50
N GLN A 299 19.73 18.39 10.39
CA GLN A 299 20.30 19.74 10.37
C GLN A 299 19.52 20.69 11.28
N ARG A 300 18.18 20.63 11.27
CA ARG A 300 17.33 21.46 12.16
C ARG A 300 17.52 21.10 13.63
N VAL A 301 17.59 19.81 13.96
CA VAL A 301 17.79 19.35 15.34
C VAL A 301 19.18 19.74 15.85
N ARG A 302 20.25 19.50 15.08
CA ARG A 302 21.63 19.82 15.50
C ARG A 302 21.87 21.31 15.75
N LYS A 303 21.14 22.22 15.09
CA LYS A 303 21.18 23.67 15.41
C LYS A 303 20.82 23.98 16.87
N ARG A 304 20.04 23.11 17.52
CA ARG A 304 19.55 23.29 18.90
C ARG A 304 20.10 22.24 19.87
N LEU A 305 20.54 21.09 19.37
CA LEU A 305 21.23 20.02 20.09
C LEU A 305 22.59 19.73 19.43
N PRO A 306 23.60 20.60 19.58
CA PRO A 306 24.88 20.46 18.87
C PRO A 306 25.67 19.21 19.29
N ASN A 307 25.40 18.68 20.49
CA ASN A 307 26.04 17.47 21.01
C ASN A 307 25.29 16.17 20.65
N LEU A 308 24.18 16.26 19.90
CA LEU A 308 23.46 15.07 19.43
C LEU A 308 24.39 14.23 18.54
N ILE A 309 24.51 12.96 18.90
CA ILE A 309 25.25 11.97 18.11
C ILE A 309 24.29 11.37 17.10
N VAL A 310 24.61 11.48 15.82
CA VAL A 310 23.80 10.96 14.73
C VAL A 310 24.44 9.68 14.20
N ILE A 311 23.69 8.58 14.25
CA ILE A 311 24.11 7.27 13.77
C ILE A 311 23.22 6.91 12.58
N VAL A 312 23.80 6.53 11.46
CA VAL A 312 23.05 6.13 10.26
C VAL A 312 23.38 4.71 9.83
N GLY A 313 22.40 3.98 9.31
CA GLY A 313 22.57 2.68 8.67
C GLY A 313 21.56 2.53 7.53
N GLY A 314 21.34 1.31 7.02
CA GLY A 314 20.36 1.05 5.95
C GLY A 314 21.01 0.83 4.59
N TYR A 315 20.17 0.65 3.55
CA TYR A 315 20.62 0.19 2.23
C TYR A 315 21.61 1.15 1.56
N SER A 316 21.44 2.46 1.76
CA SER A 316 22.37 3.48 1.24
C SER A 316 23.75 3.40 1.90
N CYS A 317 23.86 2.81 3.09
CA CYS A 317 25.11 2.64 3.84
C CYS A 317 25.82 1.31 3.52
N ARG A 318 25.54 0.66 2.38
CA ARG A 318 26.09 -0.67 2.07
C ARG A 318 27.58 -0.72 1.73
N HIS A 319 28.20 0.39 1.30
CA HIS A 319 29.60 0.42 0.86
C HIS A 319 30.42 1.49 1.57
N ALA A 320 31.56 1.11 2.14
CA ALA A 320 32.43 2.02 2.89
C ALA A 320 33.14 3.07 2.02
N ASP A 321 33.35 2.78 0.72
CA ASP A 321 33.96 3.70 -0.23
C ASP A 321 33.08 4.93 -0.48
N VAL A 322 31.76 4.78 -0.45
CA VAL A 322 30.76 5.86 -0.43
C VAL A 322 30.81 6.56 0.92
N GLY A 323 30.76 5.77 1.99
CA GLY A 323 30.96 6.18 3.37
C GLY A 323 30.11 7.39 3.78
N ARG A 324 30.61 8.19 4.71
CA ARG A 324 29.88 9.34 5.27
C ARG A 324 29.60 10.46 4.25
N ARG A 325 30.09 10.41 3.01
CA ARG A 325 29.85 11.47 2.00
C ARG A 325 28.38 11.60 1.62
N ILE A 326 27.61 10.52 1.74
CA ILE A 326 26.17 10.55 1.46
C ILE A 326 25.34 11.23 2.53
N PHE A 327 25.83 11.20 3.76
CA PHE A 327 25.18 11.76 4.94
C PHE A 327 26.26 12.39 5.82
N PRO A 328 26.87 13.51 5.38
CA PRO A 328 28.02 14.10 6.07
C PRO A 328 27.66 14.57 7.50
N GLU A 329 26.38 14.77 7.78
CA GLU A 329 25.86 15.14 9.09
C GLU A 329 25.86 14.00 10.12
N CYS A 330 26.16 12.75 9.75
CA CYS A 330 26.25 11.66 10.72
C CYS A 330 27.59 11.66 11.43
N ASP A 331 27.63 11.24 12.69
CA ASP A 331 28.88 11.03 13.44
C ASP A 331 29.38 9.60 13.26
N TYR A 332 28.47 8.64 13.09
CA TYR A 332 28.76 7.23 12.82
C TYR A 332 27.87 6.68 11.71
N MET A 333 28.44 5.83 10.85
CA MET A 333 27.72 5.12 9.80
C MET A 333 27.99 3.63 9.89
N ALA A 334 26.94 2.84 10.10
CA ALA A 334 27.00 1.39 10.07
C ALA A 334 26.97 0.89 8.61
N ILE A 335 27.99 0.12 8.23
CA ILE A 335 28.16 -0.40 6.87
C ILE A 335 27.69 -1.84 6.79
N GLY A 336 26.70 -2.10 5.92
CA GLY A 336 26.14 -3.44 5.72
C GLY A 336 25.22 -3.89 6.86
N GLU A 337 25.45 -5.09 7.40
CA GLU A 337 24.67 -5.64 8.51
C GLU A 337 25.11 -5.03 9.84
N ALA A 338 24.16 -4.40 10.54
CA ALA A 338 24.42 -3.64 11.77
C ALA A 338 24.05 -4.40 13.05
N ASP A 339 23.56 -5.65 12.93
CA ASP A 339 22.96 -6.41 14.03
C ASP A 339 23.90 -6.52 15.26
N GLU A 340 25.21 -6.70 15.03
CA GLU A 340 26.23 -6.83 16.09
C GLU A 340 27.05 -5.55 16.29
N SER A 341 27.51 -4.91 15.20
CA SER A 341 28.42 -3.76 15.26
C SER A 341 27.79 -2.52 15.89
N LEU A 342 26.48 -2.35 15.75
CA LEU A 342 25.76 -1.24 16.38
C LEU A 342 25.70 -1.38 17.91
N VAL A 343 25.54 -2.61 18.42
CA VAL A 343 25.44 -2.90 19.86
C VAL A 343 26.71 -2.45 20.58
N GLU A 344 27.88 -2.81 20.03
CA GLU A 344 29.17 -2.39 20.58
C GLU A 344 29.32 -0.86 20.57
N LEU A 345 28.97 -0.23 19.44
CA LEU A 345 29.07 1.22 19.29
C LEU A 345 28.25 1.95 20.35
N VAL A 346 26.96 1.62 20.49
CA VAL A 346 26.05 2.38 21.35
C VAL A 346 26.35 2.24 22.84
N GLU A 347 26.84 1.08 23.28
CA GLU A 347 27.29 0.89 24.67
C GLU A 347 28.50 1.76 25.00
N GLN A 348 29.45 1.86 24.07
CA GLN A 348 30.60 2.74 24.24
C GLN A 348 30.18 4.21 24.25
N LEU A 349 29.26 4.61 23.37
CA LEU A 349 28.74 5.98 23.35
C LEU A 349 27.98 6.33 24.63
N LYS A 350 27.17 5.40 25.16
CA LYS A 350 26.48 5.56 26.45
C LYS A 350 27.46 5.71 27.61
N ALA A 351 28.56 4.97 27.60
CA ALA A 351 29.63 5.11 28.58
C ALA A 351 30.45 6.41 28.44
N GLY A 352 30.02 7.36 27.60
CA GLY A 352 30.69 8.64 27.37
C GLY A 352 31.93 8.54 26.47
N LYS A 353 32.19 7.39 25.85
CA LYS A 353 33.32 7.22 24.93
C LYS A 353 32.98 7.77 23.55
N ARG A 354 34.01 7.99 22.74
CA ARG A 354 33.93 8.31 21.31
C ARG A 354 34.83 7.34 20.57
N PRO A 355 34.39 6.10 20.37
CA PRO A 355 35.22 5.09 19.74
C PRO A 355 35.53 5.47 18.29
N ARG A 356 36.68 4.96 17.83
CA ARG A 356 37.21 5.18 16.48
C ARG A 356 37.60 3.83 15.88
N ASN A 357 37.47 3.70 14.58
CA ASN A 357 37.89 2.53 13.80
C ASN A 357 37.25 1.21 14.29
N ILE A 358 35.97 1.24 14.69
CA ILE A 358 35.19 0.03 15.01
C ILE A 358 34.93 -0.74 13.70
N GLU A 359 35.05 -2.07 13.74
CA GLU A 359 34.74 -2.90 12.57
C GLU A 359 33.28 -2.75 12.15
N GLY A 360 33.05 -2.51 10.85
CA GLY A 360 31.72 -2.27 10.28
C GLY A 360 31.16 -0.87 10.49
N ILE A 361 31.85 0.01 11.22
CA ILE A 361 31.40 1.38 11.47
C ILE A 361 32.41 2.37 10.89
N LEU A 362 31.93 3.37 10.16
CA LEU A 362 32.71 4.56 9.82
C LEU A 362 32.41 5.67 10.81
N GLY A 363 33.41 6.08 11.60
CA GLY A 363 33.34 7.21 12.52
C GLY A 363 33.81 8.52 11.89
N ALA A 364 33.34 9.64 12.45
CA ALA A 364 33.73 10.96 11.98
C ALA A 364 35.18 11.33 12.24
N ASP A 365 35.69 10.86 13.37
CA ASP A 365 37.05 11.12 13.84
C ASP A 365 37.97 9.90 13.66
N ASP A 366 37.61 8.97 12.77
CA ASP A 366 38.42 7.80 12.46
C ASP A 366 39.80 8.20 11.92
N ASP A 367 40.82 7.43 12.28
CA ASP A 367 42.17 7.63 11.76
C ASP A 367 42.20 7.32 10.25
N PRO A 368 42.49 8.32 9.38
CA PRO A 368 42.47 8.12 7.93
C PRO A 368 43.57 7.17 7.44
N VAL A 369 44.58 6.88 8.26
CA VAL A 369 45.65 5.91 7.93
C VAL A 369 45.19 4.47 8.15
N LYS A 370 44.18 4.25 9.01
CA LYS A 370 43.65 2.91 9.26
C LYS A 370 42.55 2.60 8.24
N PRO A 371 42.72 1.56 7.41
CA PRO A 371 41.69 1.18 6.45
C PRO A 371 40.45 0.69 7.19
N PHE A 372 39.27 1.00 6.64
CA PHE A 372 38.01 0.44 7.09
C PHE A 372 38.07 -1.10 7.09
N ARG A 373 37.51 -1.70 8.14
CA ARG A 373 37.36 -3.16 8.26
C ARG A 373 35.87 -3.48 8.33
N PRO A 374 35.35 -4.37 7.47
CA PRO A 374 33.95 -4.79 7.59
C PRO A 374 33.74 -5.55 8.89
N ALA A 375 32.57 -5.40 9.51
CA ALA A 375 32.19 -6.22 10.66
C ALA A 375 32.06 -7.68 10.22
N ARG A 376 32.26 -8.60 11.17
CA ARG A 376 31.93 -10.00 10.95
C ARG A 376 30.42 -10.13 10.76
N ALA A 377 30.01 -10.73 9.64
CA ALA A 377 28.61 -11.03 9.42
C ALA A 377 28.13 -12.07 10.46
N PRO A 378 26.93 -11.92 11.06
CA PRO A 378 26.37 -12.90 11.99
C PRO A 378 26.38 -14.30 11.37
N GLN A 379 27.00 -15.28 12.02
CA GLN A 379 27.12 -16.63 11.45
C GLN A 379 25.90 -17.50 11.76
N ASP A 380 25.37 -17.37 12.97
CA ASP A 380 24.15 -18.03 13.41
C ASP A 380 22.96 -17.08 13.22
N MET A 381 22.15 -17.36 12.21
CA MET A 381 20.96 -16.57 11.89
C MET A 381 19.83 -16.82 12.90
N ASP A 382 19.78 -18.00 13.54
CA ASP A 382 18.74 -18.33 14.52
C ASP A 382 18.94 -17.51 15.82
N ALA A 383 20.18 -17.21 16.17
CA ALA A 383 20.53 -16.36 17.32
C ALA A 383 20.09 -14.89 17.16
N LEU A 384 19.90 -14.41 15.92
CA LEU A 384 19.23 -13.12 15.66
C LEU A 384 17.73 -13.21 16.02
N GLY A 385 17.13 -14.37 15.74
CA GLY A 385 15.70 -14.67 15.84
C GLY A 385 14.84 -13.76 14.96
N MET A 386 13.53 -13.74 15.19
CA MET A 386 12.61 -12.90 14.40
C MET A 386 12.76 -11.40 14.67
N PRO A 387 12.51 -10.51 13.68
CA PRO A 387 12.44 -9.07 13.90
C PRO A 387 11.30 -8.72 14.88
N ASP A 388 11.49 -7.66 15.65
CA ASP A 388 10.51 -7.19 16.63
C ASP A 388 9.96 -5.82 16.16
N TYR A 389 8.66 -5.58 16.40
CA TYR A 389 7.91 -4.42 15.94
C TYR A 389 7.03 -3.80 17.05
N ASP A 390 7.32 -4.09 18.32
CA ASP A 390 6.47 -3.68 19.45
C ASP A 390 6.30 -2.16 19.67
N TRP A 391 6.94 -1.32 18.85
CA TRP A 391 6.74 0.12 18.89
C TRP A 391 5.39 0.56 18.32
N PHE A 392 4.81 -0.16 17.33
CA PHE A 392 3.49 0.11 16.76
C PHE A 392 2.67 -1.17 16.51
N PRO A 393 1.32 -1.10 16.56
CA PRO A 393 0.48 -2.22 16.14
C PRO A 393 0.69 -2.58 14.67
N LEU A 394 0.81 -3.87 14.33
CA LEU A 394 1.05 -4.29 12.94
C LEU A 394 -0.05 -3.89 11.95
N ASP A 395 -1.27 -3.62 12.45
CA ASP A 395 -2.42 -3.21 11.64
C ASP A 395 -2.19 -1.90 10.87
N VAL A 396 -1.25 -1.05 11.31
CA VAL A 396 -0.88 0.19 10.61
C VAL A 396 0.03 -0.08 9.41
N TYR A 397 0.68 -1.23 9.31
CA TYR A 397 1.57 -1.52 8.19
C TYR A 397 0.80 -2.05 6.97
N ARG A 398 -0.07 -1.19 6.43
CA ARG A 398 -0.93 -1.47 5.28
C ARG A 398 -1.08 -0.27 4.36
N ASN A 399 -1.32 -0.54 3.09
CA ASN A 399 -1.62 0.54 2.16
C ASN A 399 -3.06 1.04 2.33
N TYR A 400 -3.38 2.17 1.72
CA TYR A 400 -4.72 2.76 1.80
C TYR A 400 -5.84 1.88 1.21
N HIS A 401 -5.50 0.76 0.54
CA HIS A 401 -6.40 -0.24 -0.03
C HIS A 401 -6.52 -1.54 0.80
N HIS A 402 -6.14 -1.54 2.07
CA HIS A 402 -6.12 -2.71 2.99
C HIS A 402 -5.06 -3.77 2.67
N TYR A 403 -4.18 -3.53 1.69
CA TYR A 403 -3.14 -4.48 1.34
C TYR A 403 -2.01 -4.45 2.38
N GLN A 404 -1.72 -5.60 2.98
CA GLN A 404 -0.64 -5.82 3.92
C GLN A 404 0.32 -6.84 3.33
N LEU A 405 1.54 -6.43 3.02
CA LEU A 405 2.58 -7.35 2.58
C LEU A 405 3.71 -7.35 3.60
N THR A 406 3.96 -8.51 4.20
CA THR A 406 4.93 -8.65 5.28
C THR A 406 6.25 -9.19 4.72
N PRO A 407 7.32 -8.40 4.68
CA PRO A 407 8.62 -8.87 4.22
C PRO A 407 9.24 -9.84 5.23
N VAL A 408 9.71 -10.99 4.75
CA VAL A 408 10.37 -12.03 5.56
C VAL A 408 11.67 -12.48 4.91
N ILE A 409 12.57 -13.02 5.73
CA ILE A 409 13.86 -13.56 5.28
C ILE A 409 14.14 -14.91 5.96
N ALA A 410 14.33 -15.96 5.14
CA ALA A 410 14.80 -17.26 5.57
C ALA A 410 16.34 -17.38 5.42
N SER A 411 16.93 -16.58 4.54
CA SER A 411 18.38 -16.47 4.35
C SER A 411 18.86 -15.03 4.10
N ARG A 412 20.16 -14.79 4.29
CA ARG A 412 20.86 -13.56 3.90
C ARG A 412 22.03 -13.91 2.97
N GLY A 413 22.24 -13.10 1.93
CA GLY A 413 23.27 -13.33 0.91
C GLY A 413 22.79 -14.18 -0.27
N CYS A 414 23.72 -14.64 -1.11
CA CYS A 414 23.39 -15.44 -2.29
C CYS A 414 24.35 -16.62 -2.44
N HIS A 415 23.82 -17.83 -2.58
CA HIS A 415 24.59 -19.06 -2.74
C HIS A 415 25.36 -19.05 -4.06
N TRP A 416 24.76 -18.50 -5.13
CA TRP A 416 25.42 -18.39 -6.41
C TRP A 416 26.56 -17.35 -6.42
N GLY A 417 26.30 -16.13 -5.94
CA GLY A 417 27.29 -15.05 -5.73
C GLY A 417 28.16 -14.62 -6.92
N LYS A 418 27.93 -15.13 -8.13
CA LYS A 418 28.86 -15.02 -9.27
C LYS A 418 28.29 -14.31 -10.50
N CYS A 419 27.07 -13.78 -10.41
CA CYS A 419 26.47 -12.98 -11.49
C CYS A 419 27.31 -11.73 -11.73
N ARG A 420 27.76 -11.49 -12.97
CA ARG A 420 28.76 -10.44 -13.22
C ARG A 420 28.26 -9.01 -12.99
N PHE A 421 26.96 -8.77 -13.17
CA PHE A 421 26.32 -7.47 -12.96
C PHE A 421 25.86 -7.23 -11.51
N CYS A 422 25.75 -8.29 -10.70
CA CYS A 422 25.12 -8.19 -9.39
C CYS A 422 26.13 -7.62 -8.37
N GLY A 423 25.67 -6.67 -7.54
CA GLY A 423 26.48 -6.12 -6.44
C GLY A 423 26.32 -6.88 -5.12
N GLU A 424 25.63 -8.02 -5.10
CA GLU A 424 25.43 -8.83 -3.91
C GLU A 424 26.38 -10.03 -3.90
N ALA A 425 27.38 -9.94 -3.02
CA ALA A 425 28.42 -10.96 -2.84
C ALA A 425 28.53 -11.41 -1.38
N LEU A 426 27.49 -11.15 -0.57
CA LEU A 426 27.48 -11.56 0.83
C LEU A 426 27.41 -13.10 0.95
N PRO A 427 28.18 -13.71 1.86
CA PRO A 427 28.08 -15.13 2.15
C PRO A 427 26.64 -15.51 2.50
N TRP A 428 26.17 -16.57 1.84
CA TRP A 428 24.84 -17.11 2.05
C TRP A 428 24.76 -17.82 3.41
N ARG A 429 23.79 -17.41 4.22
CA ARG A 429 23.53 -17.94 5.57
C ARG A 429 22.04 -18.11 5.76
N THR A 430 21.64 -19.15 6.47
CA THR A 430 20.24 -19.56 6.58
C THR A 430 19.81 -19.67 8.03
N ARG A 431 18.51 -19.53 8.23
CA ARG A 431 17.82 -19.89 9.46
C ARG A 431 17.40 -21.36 9.40
N SER A 432 17.21 -21.99 10.56
CA SER A 432 16.52 -23.28 10.58
C SER A 432 15.06 -23.12 10.14
N PRO A 433 14.48 -24.12 9.45
CA PRO A 433 13.07 -24.10 9.07
C PRO A 433 12.12 -23.89 10.26
N GLU A 434 12.42 -24.50 11.41
CA GLU A 434 11.64 -24.34 12.64
C GLU A 434 11.65 -22.89 13.11
N ASN A 435 12.84 -22.28 13.25
CA ASN A 435 12.97 -20.88 13.65
C ASN A 435 12.25 -19.91 12.70
N PHE A 436 12.27 -20.19 11.40
CA PHE A 436 11.56 -19.38 10.42
C PHE A 436 10.04 -19.56 10.50
N VAL A 437 9.55 -20.79 10.60
CA VAL A 437 8.09 -21.05 10.63
C VAL A 437 7.47 -20.59 11.95
N ASP A 438 8.21 -20.61 13.07
CA ASP A 438 7.80 -19.98 14.33
C ASP A 438 7.56 -18.47 14.17
N GLU A 439 8.38 -17.77 13.37
CA GLU A 439 8.14 -16.37 13.04
C GLU A 439 6.89 -16.18 12.21
N ILE A 440 6.67 -17.03 11.19
CA ILE A 440 5.47 -16.95 10.35
C ILE A 440 4.22 -17.17 11.20
N GLU A 441 4.22 -18.17 12.07
CA GLU A 441 3.13 -18.46 12.99
C GLU A 441 2.86 -17.27 13.92
N HIS A 442 3.90 -16.70 14.53
CA HIS A 442 3.77 -15.49 15.35
C HIS A 442 3.16 -14.32 14.56
N MET A 443 3.60 -14.07 13.32
CA MET A 443 3.07 -12.99 12.48
C MET A 443 1.61 -13.25 12.07
N VAL A 444 1.24 -14.50 11.82
CA VAL A 444 -0.15 -14.92 11.56
C VAL A 444 -1.04 -14.61 12.77
N GLU A 445 -0.58 -14.85 14.00
CA GLU A 445 -1.30 -14.48 15.23
C GLU A 445 -1.53 -12.96 15.34
N GLN A 446 -0.62 -12.15 14.78
CA GLN A 446 -0.74 -10.69 14.73
C GLN A 446 -1.53 -10.17 13.53
N GLY A 447 -2.10 -11.05 12.70
CA GLY A 447 -2.95 -10.67 11.56
C GLY A 447 -2.22 -10.46 10.24
N CYS A 448 -0.97 -10.91 10.12
CA CYS A 448 -0.21 -10.91 8.87
C CYS A 448 -0.41 -12.25 8.13
N TYR A 449 -0.88 -12.21 6.89
CA TYR A 449 -1.18 -13.44 6.12
C TYR A 449 -0.54 -13.46 4.74
N GLN A 450 -0.02 -12.34 4.26
CA GLN A 450 0.64 -12.25 2.97
C GLN A 450 2.10 -11.89 3.21
N PHE A 451 2.98 -12.80 2.81
CA PHE A 451 4.39 -12.73 3.09
C PHE A 451 5.18 -12.66 1.79
N VAL A 452 6.18 -11.79 1.74
CA VAL A 452 7.13 -11.72 0.62
C VAL A 452 8.53 -12.04 1.09
N PHE A 453 9.10 -13.10 0.53
CA PHE A 453 10.52 -13.39 0.72
C PHE A 453 11.35 -12.30 0.06
N SER A 454 12.11 -11.57 0.87
CA SER A 454 12.88 -10.39 0.45
C SER A 454 14.36 -10.69 0.17
N GLU A 455 14.75 -11.96 0.28
CA GLU A 455 16.10 -12.44 0.00
C GLU A 455 16.35 -12.67 -1.49
N SER A 456 17.61 -12.56 -1.90
CA SER A 456 18.00 -12.66 -3.31
C SER A 456 18.10 -14.09 -3.84
N ASP A 457 18.17 -15.08 -2.95
CA ASP A 457 18.43 -16.48 -3.31
C ASP A 457 17.74 -17.48 -2.36
N LEU A 458 16.40 -17.40 -2.28
CA LEU A 458 15.58 -18.27 -1.41
C LEU A 458 15.85 -19.76 -1.64
N ASN A 459 15.94 -20.18 -2.90
CA ASN A 459 16.24 -21.58 -3.27
C ASN A 459 17.74 -21.85 -3.48
N GLY A 460 18.63 -21.09 -2.82
CA GLY A 460 20.06 -21.44 -2.76
C GLY A 460 20.26 -22.88 -2.29
N ASP A 461 19.47 -23.29 -1.29
CA ASP A 461 19.20 -24.68 -0.95
C ASP A 461 17.68 -25.00 -1.04
N PRO A 462 17.23 -25.69 -2.11
CA PRO A 462 15.85 -26.11 -2.25
C PRO A 462 15.37 -27.03 -1.11
N ALA A 463 16.26 -27.79 -0.47
CA ALA A 463 15.86 -28.67 0.64
C ALA A 463 15.38 -27.87 1.86
N LEU A 464 15.99 -26.71 2.12
CA LEU A 464 15.54 -25.76 3.14
C LEU A 464 14.12 -25.27 2.84
N VAL A 465 13.86 -24.86 1.60
CA VAL A 465 12.54 -24.34 1.18
C VAL A 465 11.49 -25.44 1.27
N GLU A 466 11.81 -26.68 0.86
CA GLU A 466 10.91 -27.82 1.02
C GLU A 466 10.56 -28.05 2.49
N GLU A 467 11.53 -27.97 3.39
CA GLU A 467 11.28 -28.19 4.81
C GLU A 467 10.43 -27.08 5.44
N ILE A 468 10.68 -25.81 5.07
CA ILE A 468 9.79 -24.69 5.42
C ILE A 468 8.36 -24.99 4.94
N CYS A 469 8.19 -25.43 3.69
CA CYS A 469 6.89 -25.76 3.13
C CYS A 469 6.21 -26.91 3.89
N ARG A 470 6.94 -27.98 4.23
CA ARG A 470 6.41 -29.11 5.01
C ARG A 470 5.92 -28.66 6.38
N GLN A 471 6.68 -27.81 7.07
CA GLN A 471 6.29 -27.30 8.38
C GLN A 471 5.07 -26.37 8.31
N VAL A 472 5.01 -25.47 7.33
CA VAL A 472 3.83 -24.62 7.09
C VAL A 472 2.57 -25.48 6.88
N ILE A 473 2.68 -26.53 6.07
CA ILE A 473 1.57 -27.47 5.80
C ILE A 473 1.21 -28.26 7.07
N ALA A 474 2.21 -28.76 7.80
CA ALA A 474 2.00 -29.55 9.01
C ALA A 474 1.33 -28.75 10.14
N ARG A 475 1.67 -27.46 10.25
CA ARG A 475 1.08 -26.51 11.22
C ARG A 475 -0.22 -25.88 10.74
N ASP A 476 -0.60 -26.10 9.48
CA ASP A 476 -1.80 -25.54 8.87
C ASP A 476 -1.86 -24.00 8.93
N LEU A 477 -0.78 -23.33 8.52
CA LEU A 477 -0.76 -21.87 8.57
C LEU A 477 -1.52 -21.25 7.36
N PRO A 478 -2.43 -20.29 7.59
CA PRO A 478 -3.23 -19.65 6.55
C PRO A 478 -2.46 -18.53 5.85
N VAL A 479 -1.46 -18.92 5.05
CA VAL A 479 -0.48 -18.00 4.49
C VAL A 479 -0.52 -17.93 2.98
N ILE A 480 -0.20 -16.75 2.45
CA ILE A 480 0.12 -16.51 1.05
C ILE A 480 1.59 -16.12 0.98
N PHE A 481 2.35 -16.85 0.17
CA PHE A 481 3.74 -16.53 -0.11
C PHE A 481 3.92 -15.98 -1.53
N GLY A 482 4.72 -14.92 -1.60
CA GLY A 482 5.38 -14.45 -2.81
C GLY A 482 6.89 -14.44 -2.61
N GLY A 483 7.66 -14.56 -3.68
CA GLY A 483 9.12 -14.50 -3.56
C GLY A 483 9.84 -14.56 -4.88
N GLN A 484 11.16 -14.66 -4.80
CA GLN A 484 12.03 -14.82 -5.95
C GLN A 484 12.83 -16.10 -5.85
N LEU A 485 12.86 -16.88 -6.93
CA LEU A 485 13.73 -18.05 -7.06
C LEU A 485 14.73 -17.85 -8.20
N ARG A 486 15.91 -18.45 -8.05
CA ARG A 486 16.80 -18.72 -9.17
C ARG A 486 16.31 -19.92 -9.96
N ILE A 487 16.62 -19.94 -11.25
CA ILE A 487 16.50 -21.14 -12.07
C ILE A 487 17.49 -22.17 -11.53
N ASP A 488 16.99 -23.34 -11.14
CA ASP A 488 17.79 -24.43 -10.59
C ASP A 488 17.35 -25.78 -11.20
N LYS A 489 18.27 -26.74 -11.26
CA LYS A 489 17.99 -28.10 -11.73
C LYS A 489 17.15 -28.91 -10.74
N ARG A 490 17.21 -28.54 -9.45
CA ARG A 490 16.53 -29.17 -8.31
C ARG A 490 15.08 -28.67 -8.14
N ASN A 491 14.70 -27.58 -8.82
CA ASN A 491 13.32 -27.11 -8.89
C ASN A 491 12.50 -28.06 -9.78
N THR A 492 12.14 -29.21 -9.24
CA THR A 492 11.36 -30.26 -9.91
C THR A 492 9.85 -29.93 -9.91
N PRO A 493 9.02 -30.63 -10.70
CA PRO A 493 7.56 -30.52 -10.57
C PRO A 493 7.07 -30.73 -9.12
N GLN A 494 7.63 -31.72 -8.42
CA GLN A 494 7.26 -32.04 -7.04
C GLN A 494 7.63 -30.91 -6.06
N PHE A 495 8.73 -30.21 -6.32
CA PHE A 495 9.11 -29.01 -5.58
C PHE A 495 8.03 -27.92 -5.72
N PHE A 496 7.62 -27.60 -6.95
CA PHE A 496 6.59 -26.59 -7.18
C PHE A 496 5.21 -27.00 -6.65
N ASP A 497 4.83 -28.28 -6.73
CA ASP A 497 3.61 -28.80 -6.13
C ASP A 497 3.61 -28.62 -4.60
N LEU A 498 4.76 -28.82 -3.95
CA LEU A 498 4.91 -28.59 -2.52
C LEU A 498 4.81 -27.11 -2.16
N LEU A 499 5.46 -26.22 -2.92
CA LEU A 499 5.36 -24.77 -2.75
C LEU A 499 3.91 -24.30 -2.90
N LYS A 500 3.18 -24.79 -3.91
CA LYS A 500 1.77 -24.46 -4.09
C LYS A 500 0.94 -24.85 -2.86
N LYS A 501 1.14 -26.07 -2.35
CA LYS A 501 0.44 -26.55 -1.13
C LYS A 501 0.76 -25.74 0.11
N ALA A 502 1.98 -25.21 0.21
CA ALA A 502 2.41 -24.35 1.32
C ALA A 502 1.96 -22.88 1.19
N GLY A 503 1.22 -22.53 0.13
CA GLY A 503 0.63 -21.19 -0.03
C GLY A 503 1.38 -20.25 -0.98
N PHE A 504 2.37 -20.72 -1.74
CA PHE A 504 2.99 -19.89 -2.79
C PHE A 504 1.99 -19.61 -3.92
N VAL A 505 1.76 -18.32 -4.20
CA VAL A 505 0.84 -17.87 -5.26
C VAL A 505 1.54 -17.15 -6.40
N SER A 506 2.71 -16.54 -6.15
CA SER A 506 3.52 -15.87 -7.17
C SER A 506 5.01 -16.10 -6.92
N LEU A 507 5.75 -16.43 -7.97
CA LEU A 507 7.19 -16.56 -7.95
C LEU A 507 7.82 -15.80 -9.09
N ARG A 508 8.81 -14.97 -8.75
CA ARG A 508 9.63 -14.27 -9.71
C ARG A 508 10.91 -15.03 -10.02
N PHE A 509 11.27 -15.13 -11.28
CA PHE A 509 12.53 -15.71 -11.72
C PHE A 509 13.43 -14.64 -12.34
N GLY A 510 14.61 -14.47 -11.74
CA GLY A 510 15.69 -13.66 -12.30
C GLY A 510 16.36 -14.37 -13.47
N VAL A 511 15.63 -14.57 -14.58
CA VAL A 511 16.17 -15.19 -15.82
C VAL A 511 17.30 -14.32 -16.36
N ASP A 512 17.05 -13.00 -16.40
CA ASP A 512 17.97 -11.91 -16.73
C ASP A 512 18.54 -11.97 -18.16
N GLY A 513 19.27 -13.04 -18.49
CA GLY A 513 19.76 -13.33 -19.83
C GLY A 513 18.86 -14.35 -20.54
N TRP A 514 18.29 -13.97 -21.67
CA TRP A 514 17.37 -14.81 -22.44
C TRP A 514 18.02 -15.39 -23.71
N SER A 515 19.32 -15.66 -23.67
CA SER A 515 20.00 -16.47 -24.67
C SER A 515 21.06 -17.34 -23.99
N GLN A 516 21.39 -18.49 -24.58
CA GLN A 516 22.39 -19.39 -23.99
C GLN A 516 23.77 -18.73 -23.90
N ARG A 517 24.09 -17.83 -24.84
CA ARG A 517 25.33 -17.07 -24.87
C ARG A 517 25.34 -16.00 -23.78
N LEU A 518 24.26 -15.23 -23.65
CA LEU A 518 24.13 -14.18 -22.65
C LEU A 518 24.15 -14.72 -21.21
N LEU A 519 23.50 -15.86 -20.95
CA LEU A 519 23.57 -16.54 -19.64
C LEU A 519 25.00 -16.90 -19.24
N LYS A 520 25.85 -17.32 -20.20
CA LYS A 520 27.28 -17.56 -19.97
C LYS A 520 28.03 -16.25 -19.75
N THR A 521 27.74 -15.22 -20.53
CA THR A 521 28.35 -13.89 -20.41
C THR A 521 28.00 -13.21 -19.08
N GLN A 522 26.82 -13.44 -18.53
CA GLN A 522 26.43 -12.94 -17.20
C GLN A 522 26.88 -13.88 -16.07
N ASN A 523 27.36 -15.08 -16.40
CA ASN A 523 27.72 -16.15 -15.49
C ASN A 523 26.56 -16.53 -14.55
N LYS A 524 25.41 -16.89 -15.13
CA LYS A 524 24.17 -17.17 -14.38
C LYS A 524 24.09 -18.58 -13.79
N GLY A 525 24.84 -19.53 -14.35
CA GLY A 525 24.97 -20.89 -13.81
C GLY A 525 23.93 -21.91 -14.28
N TYR A 526 23.04 -21.54 -15.20
CA TYR A 526 21.99 -22.41 -15.74
C TYR A 526 21.82 -22.25 -17.26
N SER A 527 21.05 -23.16 -17.88
CA SER A 527 20.78 -23.19 -19.33
C SER A 527 19.37 -22.75 -19.68
N ILE A 528 19.12 -22.44 -20.95
CA ILE A 528 17.78 -22.12 -21.45
C ILE A 528 16.81 -23.28 -21.29
N ASP A 529 17.26 -24.52 -21.40
CA ASP A 529 16.38 -25.69 -21.17
C ASP A 529 15.94 -25.80 -19.72
N MET A 530 16.77 -25.34 -18.76
CA MET A 530 16.36 -25.23 -17.37
C MET A 530 15.33 -24.12 -17.18
N VAL A 531 15.49 -22.98 -17.88
CA VAL A 531 14.50 -21.89 -17.87
C VAL A 531 13.15 -22.41 -18.34
N ARG A 532 13.07 -23.02 -19.54
CA ARG A 532 11.84 -23.59 -20.10
C ARG A 532 11.15 -24.54 -19.10
N ARG A 533 11.93 -25.45 -18.52
CA ARG A 533 11.41 -26.45 -17.57
C ARG A 533 10.87 -25.81 -16.30
N ASN A 534 11.65 -24.94 -15.66
CA ASN A 534 11.26 -24.29 -14.40
C ASN A 534 10.00 -23.45 -14.57
N LEU A 535 9.93 -22.63 -15.64
CA LEU A 535 8.75 -21.78 -15.89
C LEU A 535 7.50 -22.62 -16.15
N LYS A 536 7.63 -23.67 -16.98
CA LYS A 536 6.54 -24.61 -17.26
C LYS A 536 6.07 -25.31 -16.00
N ASP A 537 6.97 -25.89 -15.23
CA ASP A 537 6.62 -26.70 -14.06
C ASP A 537 6.00 -25.84 -12.95
N CYS A 538 6.52 -24.63 -12.72
CA CYS A 538 5.95 -23.65 -11.79
C CYS A 538 4.53 -23.22 -12.21
N HIS A 539 4.35 -22.87 -13.48
CA HIS A 539 3.02 -22.55 -14.03
C HIS A 539 2.06 -23.74 -13.93
N SER A 540 2.52 -24.96 -14.23
CA SER A 540 1.72 -26.18 -14.16
C SER A 540 1.26 -26.51 -12.74
N ALA A 541 2.03 -26.13 -11.71
CA ALA A 541 1.60 -26.22 -10.31
C ALA A 541 0.55 -25.15 -9.93
N GLY A 542 0.21 -24.22 -10.82
CA GLY A 542 -0.77 -23.15 -10.56
C GLY A 542 -0.20 -21.98 -9.75
N ILE A 543 1.12 -21.75 -9.84
CA ILE A 543 1.80 -20.59 -9.26
C ILE A 543 1.96 -19.54 -10.36
N TYR A 544 1.66 -18.27 -10.06
CA TYR A 544 1.84 -17.16 -10.99
C TYR A 544 3.33 -16.93 -11.25
N VAL A 545 3.73 -16.94 -12.51
CA VAL A 545 5.14 -16.84 -12.92
C VAL A 545 5.44 -15.42 -13.35
N GLU A 546 6.38 -14.79 -12.66
CA GLU A 546 6.94 -13.51 -13.05
C GLU A 546 8.38 -13.70 -13.53
N VAL A 547 8.81 -12.92 -14.51
CA VAL A 547 10.20 -12.97 -14.98
C VAL A 547 10.84 -11.60 -15.06
N ASN A 548 12.16 -11.56 -14.91
CA ASN A 548 12.98 -10.37 -15.12
C ASN A 548 13.93 -10.54 -16.33
N ALA A 549 14.29 -9.42 -16.94
CA ALA A 549 15.30 -9.34 -17.99
C ALA A 549 16.28 -8.18 -17.74
N VAL A 550 17.56 -8.42 -18.03
CA VAL A 550 18.62 -7.40 -18.02
C VAL A 550 19.18 -7.29 -19.43
N VAL A 551 19.07 -6.10 -20.01
CA VAL A 551 19.38 -5.85 -21.43
C VAL A 551 20.61 -4.95 -21.54
N GLY A 552 21.44 -5.19 -22.55
CA GLY A 552 22.59 -4.34 -22.84
C GLY A 552 23.83 -4.69 -22.04
N CYS A 553 24.02 -5.99 -21.75
CA CYS A 553 25.23 -6.46 -21.08
C CYS A 553 26.46 -6.42 -22.01
N PRO A 554 27.68 -6.21 -21.49
CA PRO A 554 28.90 -6.28 -22.29
C PRO A 554 28.96 -7.56 -23.11
N GLY A 555 29.16 -7.43 -24.42
CA GLY A 555 29.21 -8.55 -25.37
C GLY A 555 27.86 -9.03 -25.91
N GLU A 556 26.71 -8.52 -25.45
CA GLU A 556 25.37 -8.89 -25.95
C GLU A 556 25.15 -8.44 -27.41
N THR A 557 24.64 -9.33 -28.26
CA THR A 557 24.43 -9.07 -29.71
C THR A 557 22.95 -8.97 -30.06
N ASP A 558 22.65 -8.48 -31.27
CA ASP A 558 21.28 -8.52 -31.80
C ASP A 558 20.72 -9.94 -31.94
N ASP A 559 21.58 -10.95 -32.11
CA ASP A 559 21.15 -12.35 -32.11
C ASP A 559 20.62 -12.76 -30.72
N ASP A 560 21.27 -12.35 -29.63
CA ASP A 560 20.76 -12.59 -28.27
C ASP A 560 19.42 -11.86 -28.04
N LEU A 561 19.22 -10.71 -28.68
CA LEU A 561 17.97 -9.97 -28.60
C LEU A 561 16.84 -10.70 -29.30
N ARG A 562 17.11 -11.30 -30.47
CA ARG A 562 16.14 -12.14 -31.19
C ARG A 562 15.81 -13.39 -30.36
N ASP A 563 16.83 -14.08 -29.85
CA ASP A 563 16.64 -15.23 -28.96
C ASP A 563 15.80 -14.86 -27.74
N CYS A 564 16.03 -13.67 -27.15
CA CYS A 564 15.28 -13.16 -26.02
C CYS A 564 13.77 -13.05 -26.33
N ILE A 565 13.44 -12.39 -27.44
CA ILE A 565 12.05 -12.23 -27.90
C ILE A 565 11.43 -13.60 -28.18
N ASP A 566 12.11 -14.43 -28.97
CA ASP A 566 11.60 -15.74 -29.38
C ASP A 566 11.34 -16.65 -28.17
N LEU A 567 12.25 -16.68 -27.20
CA LEU A 567 12.10 -17.50 -25.99
C LEU A 567 10.99 -16.99 -25.06
N MET A 568 10.84 -15.67 -24.90
CA MET A 568 9.73 -15.11 -24.12
C MET A 568 8.38 -15.40 -24.79
N LEU A 569 8.30 -15.32 -26.12
CA LEU A 569 7.08 -15.65 -26.87
C LEU A 569 6.77 -17.15 -26.83
N GLU A 570 7.78 -18.01 -27.01
CA GLU A 570 7.67 -19.47 -26.89
C GLU A 570 7.09 -19.87 -25.53
N ASN A 571 7.54 -19.21 -24.46
CA ASN A 571 7.13 -19.49 -23.09
C ASN A 571 5.97 -18.61 -22.59
N ARG A 572 5.33 -17.80 -23.45
CA ARG A 572 4.26 -16.85 -23.05
C ARG A 572 3.17 -17.51 -22.22
N LYS A 573 2.72 -18.71 -22.59
CA LYS A 573 1.68 -19.45 -21.87
C LYS A 573 2.08 -19.90 -20.46
N HIS A 574 3.35 -19.78 -20.10
CA HIS A 574 3.92 -20.15 -18.80
C HIS A 574 4.39 -18.92 -18.01
N ILE A 575 4.34 -17.74 -18.60
CA ILE A 575 4.81 -16.50 -18.00
C ILE A 575 3.57 -15.64 -17.77
N GLY A 576 3.25 -15.40 -16.51
CA GLY A 576 2.17 -14.51 -16.10
C GLY A 576 2.47 -13.07 -16.54
N ARG A 577 3.64 -12.55 -16.16
CA ARG A 577 4.10 -11.21 -16.58
C ARG A 577 5.62 -11.08 -16.69
N LEU A 578 6.05 -10.15 -17.55
CA LEU A 578 7.38 -9.56 -17.47
C LEU A 578 7.37 -8.51 -16.35
N ALA A 579 7.88 -8.87 -15.17
CA ALA A 579 7.85 -8.00 -14.00
C ALA A 579 8.77 -6.79 -14.17
N ASN A 580 10.01 -7.03 -14.62
CA ASN A 580 10.99 -5.99 -14.88
C ASN A 580 11.81 -6.29 -16.13
N ILE A 581 12.05 -5.26 -16.94
CA ILE A 581 13.05 -5.26 -17.99
C ILE A 581 13.94 -4.03 -17.79
N ASN A 582 15.20 -4.24 -17.45
CA ASN A 582 16.12 -3.17 -17.09
C ASN A 582 17.31 -3.11 -18.04
N PRO A 583 17.64 -1.93 -18.60
CA PRO A 583 18.98 -1.66 -19.06
C PRO A 583 19.97 -2.01 -17.96
N LEU A 584 21.08 -2.64 -18.32
CA LEU A 584 22.14 -2.96 -17.37
C LEU A 584 22.56 -1.67 -16.64
N GLN A 585 22.48 -1.72 -15.31
CA GLN A 585 23.06 -0.73 -14.42
C GLN A 585 24.42 -1.23 -13.95
N LEU A 586 25.42 -0.35 -13.96
CA LEU A 586 26.74 -0.68 -13.46
C LEU A 586 26.77 -0.51 -11.93
N LEU A 587 26.42 -1.58 -11.22
CA LEU A 587 26.29 -1.56 -9.77
C LEU A 587 27.65 -1.64 -9.07
N ARG A 588 27.86 -0.77 -8.07
CA ARG A 588 29.04 -0.84 -7.20
C ARG A 588 29.12 -2.20 -6.49
N GLY A 589 30.33 -2.74 -6.44
CA GLY A 589 30.62 -4.08 -5.91
C GLY A 589 30.39 -5.23 -6.90
N SER A 590 29.82 -4.97 -8.08
CA SER A 590 29.69 -6.00 -9.12
C SER A 590 31.02 -6.33 -9.79
N ILE A 591 31.11 -7.50 -10.43
CA ILE A 591 32.31 -7.89 -11.20
C ILE A 591 32.55 -6.93 -12.37
N TYR A 592 31.48 -6.47 -13.05
CA TYR A 592 31.60 -5.44 -14.09
C TYR A 592 32.15 -4.12 -13.56
N TRP A 593 31.81 -3.74 -12.33
CA TRP A 593 32.36 -2.55 -11.68
C TRP A 593 33.81 -2.73 -11.20
N ASN A 594 34.14 -3.92 -10.70
CA ASN A 594 35.45 -4.18 -10.11
C ASN A 594 36.53 -4.48 -11.17
N GLU A 595 36.15 -5.09 -12.30
CA GLU A 595 37.05 -5.49 -13.39
C GLU A 595 36.59 -4.95 -14.75
N PRO A 596 36.32 -3.63 -14.93
CA PRO A 596 35.68 -3.11 -16.14
C PRO A 596 36.48 -3.37 -17.42
N GLU A 597 37.81 -3.31 -17.36
CA GLU A 597 38.70 -3.51 -18.51
C GLU A 597 38.58 -4.93 -19.09
N LYS A 598 38.39 -5.93 -18.23
CA LYS A 598 38.20 -7.33 -18.63
C LYS A 598 36.94 -7.54 -19.46
N TYR A 599 35.95 -6.67 -19.29
CA TYR A 599 34.69 -6.69 -20.01
C TYR A 599 34.58 -5.56 -21.03
N ARG A 600 35.70 -4.89 -21.34
CA ARG A 600 35.77 -3.78 -22.30
C ARG A 600 34.76 -2.69 -21.97
N ILE A 601 34.59 -2.41 -20.68
CA ILE A 601 33.76 -1.32 -20.18
C ILE A 601 34.65 -0.08 -20.09
N HIS A 602 34.18 1.01 -20.70
CA HIS A 602 34.87 2.29 -20.75
C HIS A 602 34.00 3.36 -20.11
N PHE A 603 34.64 4.27 -19.39
CA PHE A 603 34.01 5.44 -18.78
C PHE A 603 34.28 6.67 -19.63
N THR A 604 33.33 7.61 -19.69
CA THR A 604 33.47 8.87 -20.44
C THR A 604 34.51 9.81 -19.82
N GLU A 605 34.90 9.57 -18.58
CA GLU A 605 35.89 10.32 -17.83
C GLU A 605 36.53 9.43 -16.74
N PRO A 606 37.58 9.90 -16.03
CA PRO A 606 38.20 9.12 -14.96
C PRO A 606 37.20 8.66 -13.90
N ARG A 607 37.29 7.38 -13.53
CA ARG A 607 36.37 6.70 -12.60
C ARG A 607 36.27 7.43 -11.26
N GLU A 608 37.36 8.01 -10.79
CA GLU A 608 37.44 8.76 -9.53
C GLU A 608 36.46 9.95 -9.54
N ARG A 609 36.41 10.70 -10.66
CA ARG A 609 35.50 11.86 -10.81
C ARG A 609 34.04 11.43 -10.91
N LEU A 610 33.78 10.31 -11.59
CA LEU A 610 32.43 9.73 -11.61
C LEU A 610 32.00 9.29 -10.22
N MET A 611 32.90 8.73 -9.42
CA MET A 611 32.61 8.30 -8.06
C MET A 611 32.34 9.47 -7.10
N GLU A 612 32.97 10.62 -7.32
CA GLU A 612 32.72 11.87 -6.59
C GLU A 612 31.32 12.42 -6.90
N ARG A 613 30.91 12.42 -8.17
CA ARG A 613 29.63 13.01 -8.62
C ARG A 613 28.43 12.07 -8.47
N HIS A 614 28.64 10.76 -8.58
CA HIS A 614 27.58 9.75 -8.65
C HIS A 614 27.78 8.67 -7.60
N MET A 615 27.44 9.00 -6.35
CA MET A 615 27.70 8.17 -5.18
C MET A 615 26.88 6.87 -5.13
N TYR A 616 25.66 6.86 -5.69
CA TYR A 616 24.71 5.74 -5.60
C TYR A 616 24.73 4.83 -6.82
N SER A 617 24.42 5.42 -7.96
CA SER A 617 24.32 4.76 -9.25
C SER A 617 25.03 5.60 -10.29
N LEU A 618 25.85 4.96 -11.12
CA LEU A 618 26.36 5.65 -12.28
C LEU A 618 25.23 5.90 -13.28
N PRO A 619 25.09 7.13 -13.80
CA PRO A 619 24.25 7.39 -14.95
C PRO A 619 24.60 6.44 -16.10
N PRO A 620 23.63 5.96 -16.87
CA PRO A 620 23.90 4.97 -17.89
C PRO A 620 24.67 5.51 -19.11
N ASP A 621 24.72 6.84 -19.28
CA ASP A 621 25.36 7.58 -20.37
C ASP A 621 26.85 7.88 -20.13
N VAL A 622 27.34 7.73 -18.90
CA VAL A 622 28.77 7.95 -18.56
C VAL A 622 29.65 6.72 -18.78
N TRP A 623 29.10 5.64 -19.35
CA TRP A 623 29.85 4.43 -19.65
C TRP A 623 29.26 3.64 -20.83
N TYR A 624 30.12 2.95 -21.55
CA TYR A 624 29.78 2.07 -22.66
C TYR A 624 30.63 0.80 -22.61
N SER A 625 30.25 -0.22 -23.38
CA SER A 625 31.10 -1.40 -23.61
C SER A 625 31.37 -1.60 -25.10
N GLU A 626 32.50 -2.20 -25.44
CA GLU A 626 32.90 -2.49 -26.82
C GLU A 626 32.76 -3.97 -27.20
N GLU A 627 32.72 -4.22 -28.51
CA GLU A 627 32.61 -5.56 -29.14
C GLU A 627 31.42 -6.42 -28.65
N PRO A 628 30.17 -6.07 -29.02
CA PRO A 628 29.79 -4.92 -29.83
C PRO A 628 29.69 -3.63 -29.00
N PHE A 629 29.68 -2.48 -29.67
CA PHE A 629 29.46 -1.19 -29.01
C PHE A 629 28.06 -1.13 -28.41
N ILE A 630 27.97 -0.88 -27.10
CA ILE A 630 26.73 -0.76 -26.33
C ILE A 630 26.87 0.41 -25.36
N ASP A 631 26.21 1.51 -25.67
CA ASP A 631 26.04 2.68 -24.81
C ASP A 631 24.60 2.75 -24.27
N HIS A 632 24.27 3.79 -23.50
CA HIS A 632 22.92 3.99 -22.99
C HIS A 632 21.83 3.91 -24.06
N ASN A 633 22.05 4.53 -25.22
CA ASN A 633 21.06 4.62 -26.30
C ASN A 633 20.78 3.23 -26.87
N VAL A 634 21.83 2.45 -27.15
CA VAL A 634 21.70 1.06 -27.60
C VAL A 634 20.94 0.21 -26.58
N ARG A 635 21.20 0.36 -25.27
CA ARG A 635 20.46 -0.39 -24.24
C ARG A 635 18.97 -0.06 -24.25
N ASN A 636 18.62 1.22 -24.39
CA ASN A 636 17.23 1.67 -24.44
C ASN A 636 16.54 1.17 -25.71
N GLU A 637 17.17 1.33 -26.88
CA GLU A 637 16.63 0.84 -28.15
C GLU A 637 16.36 -0.67 -28.12
N ARG A 638 17.28 -1.45 -27.53
CA ARG A 638 17.10 -2.90 -27.35
C ARG A 638 15.92 -3.22 -26.41
N CYS A 639 15.78 -2.50 -25.30
CA CYS A 639 14.63 -2.64 -24.42
C CYS A 639 13.32 -2.34 -25.18
N ALA A 640 13.28 -1.23 -25.93
CA ALA A 640 12.15 -0.81 -26.77
C ALA A 640 11.73 -1.91 -27.73
N ARG A 641 12.69 -2.49 -28.45
CA ARG A 641 12.46 -3.56 -29.43
C ARG A 641 11.87 -4.82 -28.80
N ILE A 642 12.36 -5.23 -27.63
CA ILE A 642 11.77 -6.35 -26.87
C ILE A 642 10.33 -6.00 -26.47
N LEU A 643 10.13 -4.85 -25.83
CA LEU A 643 8.83 -4.41 -25.34
C LEU A 643 7.79 -4.33 -26.48
N ALA A 644 8.13 -3.73 -27.61
CA ALA A 644 7.25 -3.63 -28.77
C ALA A 644 6.88 -5.01 -29.34
N ALA A 645 7.83 -5.94 -29.42
CA ALA A 645 7.58 -7.30 -29.90
C ALA A 645 6.63 -8.07 -28.96
N LEU A 646 6.85 -7.95 -27.64
CA LEU A 646 5.99 -8.56 -26.63
C LEU A 646 4.60 -7.93 -26.58
N GLN A 647 4.51 -6.60 -26.72
CA GLN A 647 3.23 -5.89 -26.75
C GLN A 647 2.36 -6.33 -27.93
N LYS A 648 2.97 -6.50 -29.12
CA LYS A 648 2.28 -7.05 -30.30
C LYS A 648 1.71 -8.45 -30.06
N ALA A 649 2.31 -9.20 -29.14
CA ALA A 649 1.86 -10.52 -28.74
C ALA A 649 0.95 -10.50 -27.49
N GLU A 650 0.48 -9.33 -27.05
CA GLU A 650 -0.40 -9.15 -25.88
C GLU A 650 0.20 -9.75 -24.60
N TYR A 651 1.48 -9.50 -24.34
CA TYR A 651 2.13 -9.84 -23.07
C TYR A 651 1.60 -8.94 -21.93
N ASP A 652 1.53 -9.48 -20.72
CA ASP A 652 1.27 -8.69 -19.51
C ASP A 652 2.59 -8.11 -18.95
N PHE A 653 2.52 -6.85 -18.51
CA PHE A 653 3.68 -6.07 -18.07
C PHE A 653 3.50 -5.60 -16.63
N GLY A 654 4.48 -5.90 -15.78
CA GLY A 654 4.55 -5.32 -14.44
C GLY A 654 4.76 -3.80 -14.50
N ALA A 655 4.55 -3.11 -13.38
CA ALA A 655 4.65 -1.65 -13.30
C ALA A 655 5.98 -1.11 -13.85
N GLY A 656 7.13 -1.70 -13.47
CA GLY A 656 8.44 -1.30 -13.98
C GLY A 656 8.65 -1.46 -15.50
N ALA A 657 8.01 -2.46 -16.13
CA ALA A 657 8.03 -2.62 -17.59
C ALA A 657 7.01 -1.67 -18.27
N SER A 658 5.84 -1.48 -17.66
CA SER A 658 4.78 -0.57 -18.12
C SER A 658 5.23 0.90 -18.12
N THR A 659 5.96 1.37 -17.11
CA THR A 659 6.51 2.73 -17.08
C THR A 659 7.44 3.00 -18.26
N LYS A 660 8.18 2.00 -18.74
CA LYS A 660 9.09 2.16 -19.89
C LYS A 660 8.34 2.20 -21.22
N LEU A 661 7.30 1.39 -21.37
CA LEU A 661 6.35 1.49 -22.47
C LEU A 661 5.72 2.91 -22.54
N GLN A 662 5.34 3.46 -21.39
CA GLN A 662 4.73 4.79 -21.31
C GLN A 662 5.73 5.93 -21.64
N LYS A 663 7.02 5.77 -21.32
CA LYS A 663 8.07 6.75 -21.67
C LYS A 663 8.37 6.82 -23.18
N GLU A 664 8.02 5.79 -23.96
CA GLU A 664 8.15 5.79 -25.43
C GLU A 664 6.90 6.31 -26.17
N VAL A 665 5.77 6.52 -25.46
CA VAL A 665 4.48 6.95 -26.04
C VAL A 665 4.06 8.35 -25.54
N ALA A 666 5.00 9.14 -24.99
CA ALA A 666 4.67 10.46 -24.45
C ALA A 666 4.51 11.56 -25.53
N GLU A 667 3.49 11.45 -26.38
CA GLU A 667 2.64 12.57 -26.79
C GLU A 667 1.18 12.10 -26.82
N THR A 668 0.32 12.89 -26.17
CA THR A 668 -1.16 12.85 -26.11
C THR A 668 -1.88 11.97 -25.07
N ASN A 669 -2.72 12.71 -24.32
CA ASN A 669 -3.94 12.32 -23.60
C ASN A 669 -3.83 11.85 -22.15
N ALA A 670 -3.67 12.84 -21.25
CA ALA A 670 -4.26 12.77 -19.91
C ALA A 670 -5.80 12.83 -20.05
N ALA A 671 -6.48 11.73 -19.71
CA ALA A 671 -7.93 11.73 -19.58
C ALA A 671 -8.33 12.49 -18.30
N PRO A 672 -9.30 13.43 -18.38
CA PRO A 672 -9.77 14.14 -17.19
C PRO A 672 -10.53 13.17 -16.28
N SER A 673 -10.10 13.10 -15.01
CA SER A 673 -10.89 12.49 -13.95
C SER A 673 -12.19 13.27 -13.78
N CYS A 674 -13.33 12.60 -13.89
CA CYS A 674 -14.65 13.19 -13.71
C CYS A 674 -14.86 13.54 -12.22
N THR A 675 -14.55 14.78 -11.83
CA THR A 675 -14.67 15.28 -10.44
C THR A 675 -15.79 16.30 -10.24
N ASN A 676 -16.60 16.60 -11.26
CA ASN A 676 -17.68 17.58 -11.12
C ASN A 676 -18.95 16.94 -10.55
N LEU A 677 -19.02 16.88 -9.22
CA LEU A 677 -20.26 16.58 -8.48
C LEU A 677 -21.33 17.68 -8.64
N ASP A 678 -20.94 18.84 -9.19
CA ASP A 678 -21.81 19.99 -9.46
C ASP A 678 -22.55 19.89 -10.81
N ASP A 679 -22.47 18.75 -11.51
CA ASP A 679 -23.26 18.50 -12.71
C ASP A 679 -24.76 18.62 -12.42
N ALA A 680 -25.41 19.57 -13.10
CA ALA A 680 -26.82 19.87 -13.00
C ALA A 680 -27.66 18.61 -13.37
N GLY A 681 -28.06 17.84 -12.36
CA GLY A 681 -28.98 16.71 -12.54
C GLY A 681 -28.78 15.52 -11.59
N SER A 682 -27.62 15.37 -10.93
CA SER A 682 -27.39 14.32 -9.93
C SER A 682 -28.21 14.59 -8.66
N ALA A 683 -28.59 13.57 -7.88
CA ALA A 683 -29.35 13.73 -6.64
C ALA A 683 -28.65 13.06 -5.45
N MET A 684 -28.43 13.78 -4.35
CA MET A 684 -27.90 13.22 -3.10
C MET A 684 -29.04 12.70 -2.23
N ILE A 685 -28.91 11.47 -1.74
CA ILE A 685 -29.86 10.86 -0.80
C ILE A 685 -29.11 10.31 0.42
N ARG A 686 -29.83 10.19 1.54
CA ARG A 686 -29.34 9.55 2.76
C ARG A 686 -30.16 8.30 3.05
N LEU A 687 -29.50 7.16 3.23
CA LEU A 687 -30.11 5.86 3.50
C LEU A 687 -29.37 5.17 4.63
N ALA A 688 -30.10 4.77 5.68
CA ALA A 688 -29.54 4.09 6.86
C ALA A 688 -28.31 4.81 7.47
N GLY A 689 -28.30 6.15 7.41
CA GLY A 689 -27.19 6.97 7.93
C GLY A 689 -26.04 7.19 6.94
N GLU A 690 -26.06 6.57 5.76
CA GLU A 690 -25.05 6.73 4.70
C GLU A 690 -25.54 7.63 3.57
N TYR A 691 -24.59 8.23 2.82
CA TYR A 691 -24.88 9.18 1.76
C TYR A 691 -24.60 8.58 0.39
N TYR A 692 -25.47 8.87 -0.58
CA TYR A 692 -25.36 8.35 -1.93
C TYR A 692 -25.64 9.45 -2.96
N CYS A 693 -24.78 9.52 -3.97
CA CYS A 693 -25.00 10.35 -5.14
C CYS A 693 -25.58 9.50 -6.27
N LEU A 694 -26.79 9.85 -6.71
CA LEU A 694 -27.45 9.26 -7.87
C LEU A 694 -26.93 9.91 -9.16
N PRO A 695 -26.74 9.13 -10.24
CA PRO A 695 -26.37 9.67 -11.54
C PRO A 695 -27.43 10.67 -12.02
N PRO A 696 -27.05 11.67 -12.84
CA PRO A 696 -27.99 12.64 -13.35
C PRO A 696 -29.15 11.99 -14.08
N HIS A 697 -30.37 12.49 -13.86
CA HIS A 697 -31.58 12.11 -14.62
C HIS A 697 -31.32 12.36 -16.11
N GLY A 698 -30.92 11.32 -16.84
CA GLY A 698 -30.37 11.44 -18.21
C GLY A 698 -29.33 10.37 -18.56
N SER A 699 -28.72 9.69 -17.58
CA SER A 699 -28.07 8.39 -17.85
C SER A 699 -29.15 7.40 -18.29
N PRO A 700 -28.97 6.64 -19.39
CA PRO A 700 -30.06 5.89 -20.00
C PRO A 700 -30.61 4.89 -18.97
N VAL A 701 -31.82 5.16 -18.49
CA VAL A 701 -32.73 4.06 -18.18
C VAL A 701 -32.75 3.24 -19.46
N PRO A 702 -32.31 1.96 -19.47
CA PRO A 702 -32.46 1.15 -20.66
C PRO A 702 -33.93 1.27 -21.05
N PRO A 703 -34.24 1.66 -22.30
CA PRO A 703 -35.62 1.89 -22.68
C PRO A 703 -36.43 0.64 -22.29
N PRO A 704 -37.71 0.78 -21.89
CA PRO A 704 -38.56 -0.39 -21.72
C PRO A 704 -38.37 -1.24 -22.96
N PRO A 705 -38.20 -2.58 -22.89
CA PRO A 705 -37.81 -3.40 -24.03
C PRO A 705 -38.77 -3.10 -25.19
N GLY A 706 -38.34 -2.19 -26.05
CA GLY A 706 -39.04 -1.75 -27.22
C GLY A 706 -38.79 -2.88 -28.17
N ARG A 707 -39.71 -3.85 -28.16
CA ARG A 707 -39.66 -5.10 -28.93
C ARG A 707 -38.96 -4.88 -30.28
N PRO A 708 -37.71 -5.34 -30.48
CA PRO A 708 -37.19 -5.58 -31.80
C PRO A 708 -37.55 -7.04 -32.13
N GLY A 709 -38.75 -7.15 -32.69
CA GLY A 709 -39.39 -8.32 -33.26
C GLY A 709 -38.70 -9.68 -33.05
N PHE A 710 -39.18 -10.43 -32.06
CA PHE A 710 -39.30 -11.88 -32.22
C PHE A 710 -40.13 -12.19 -33.48
N TRP A 711 -41.18 -11.40 -33.73
CA TRP A 711 -42.04 -11.50 -34.92
C TRP A 711 -41.43 -10.95 -36.23
N GLN A 712 -40.51 -9.97 -36.19
CA GLN A 712 -39.75 -9.54 -37.39
C GLN A 712 -38.60 -10.51 -37.72
N ARG A 713 -38.04 -11.21 -36.72
CA ARG A 713 -37.07 -12.31 -36.96
C ARG A 713 -37.76 -13.56 -37.50
N MET A 714 -39.01 -13.82 -37.11
CA MET A 714 -39.81 -14.92 -37.66
C MET A 714 -40.27 -14.66 -39.11
N SER A 715 -40.64 -13.43 -39.45
CA SER A 715 -41.08 -13.08 -40.82
C SER A 715 -39.92 -13.04 -41.84
N GLY A 716 -38.69 -12.78 -41.40
CA GLY A 716 -37.48 -12.91 -42.22
C GLY A 716 -37.12 -14.37 -42.54
N ALA A 717 -37.44 -15.32 -41.65
CA ALA A 717 -37.21 -16.75 -41.86
C ALA A 717 -38.22 -17.39 -42.83
N ILE A 718 -39.41 -16.79 -42.99
CA ILE A 718 -40.47 -17.27 -43.89
C ILE A 718 -40.26 -16.82 -45.36
N ARG A 719 -39.34 -15.89 -45.62
CA ARG A 719 -39.07 -15.34 -46.97
C ARG A 719 -37.84 -15.93 -47.69
N ARG A 720 -37.21 -17.00 -47.18
CA ARG A 720 -36.09 -17.69 -47.84
C ARG A 720 -36.28 -19.21 -47.87
N PRO A 721 -37.18 -19.74 -48.72
CA PRO A 721 -37.50 -21.18 -48.75
C PRO A 721 -36.35 -22.08 -49.24
N HIS A 722 -35.35 -21.51 -49.90
CA HIS A 722 -34.25 -22.25 -50.53
C HIS A 722 -32.99 -22.38 -49.66
N LYS A 723 -32.92 -21.71 -48.50
CA LYS A 723 -31.70 -21.69 -47.66
C LYS A 723 -31.78 -22.50 -46.36
N TYR A 724 -32.97 -22.99 -45.98
CA TYR A 724 -33.17 -23.75 -44.73
C TYR A 724 -33.98 -25.03 -44.96
N GLY A 725 -33.48 -25.86 -45.89
CA GLY A 725 -33.94 -27.23 -46.08
C GLY A 725 -33.95 -28.01 -44.76
N GLN A 726 -35.00 -28.81 -44.59
CA GLN A 726 -35.28 -29.78 -43.51
C GLN A 726 -35.34 -29.30 -42.05
N TYR A 727 -34.66 -28.23 -41.64
CA TYR A 727 -34.67 -27.78 -40.24
C TYR A 727 -35.97 -27.08 -39.82
N ALA A 728 -36.60 -26.30 -40.72
CA ALA A 728 -37.86 -25.60 -40.44
C ALA A 728 -39.09 -26.52 -40.34
N ARG A 729 -39.05 -27.73 -40.90
CA ARG A 729 -40.18 -28.70 -40.83
C ARG A 729 -40.28 -29.42 -39.49
N ARG A 730 -39.21 -29.46 -38.69
CA ARG A 730 -39.23 -30.09 -37.36
C ARG A 730 -39.84 -29.19 -36.29
N ILE A 731 -39.68 -27.87 -36.40
CA ILE A 731 -40.25 -26.92 -35.43
C ILE A 731 -41.73 -26.62 -35.75
N ALA A 732 -42.15 -26.72 -37.01
CA ALA A 732 -43.54 -26.44 -37.43
C ALA A 732 -44.58 -27.54 -37.09
N ARG A 733 -44.21 -28.63 -36.42
CA ARG A 733 -45.16 -29.70 -36.01
C ARG A 733 -45.33 -29.86 -34.50
N GLY A 734 -44.66 -29.05 -33.68
CA GLY A 734 -44.59 -29.30 -32.23
C GLY A 734 -45.33 -28.31 -31.32
N GLY A 735 -45.97 -27.25 -31.83
CA GLY A 735 -46.32 -26.14 -30.93
C GLY A 735 -47.46 -25.24 -31.37
N VAL A 736 -48.62 -25.80 -31.73
CA VAL A 736 -49.92 -25.11 -31.61
C VAL A 736 -50.99 -26.13 -31.22
N ALA A 737 -51.11 -26.38 -29.92
CA ALA A 737 -52.34 -26.87 -29.27
C ALA A 737 -52.26 -26.61 -27.75
N GLY A 738 -53.14 -25.74 -27.25
CA GLY A 738 -53.66 -25.83 -25.88
C GLY A 738 -53.02 -24.98 -24.78
N VAL A 739 -53.35 -23.68 -24.72
CA VAL A 739 -53.54 -22.98 -23.44
C VAL A 739 -55.01 -22.59 -23.37
N HIS A 740 -55.78 -23.23 -22.50
CA HIS A 740 -56.71 -22.62 -21.55
C HIS A 740 -57.64 -23.66 -20.88
N LEU A 741 -57.96 -23.36 -19.61
CA LEU A 741 -59.02 -23.90 -18.76
C LEU A 741 -58.67 -25.08 -17.85
N ALA A 742 -58.10 -24.74 -16.69
CA ALA A 742 -58.40 -25.44 -15.44
C ALA A 742 -58.21 -24.47 -14.26
N PHE A 743 -59.30 -23.75 -13.97
CA PHE A 743 -59.72 -23.27 -12.64
C PHE A 743 -59.10 -22.00 -12.02
N ALA A 744 -59.89 -20.93 -12.07
CA ALA A 744 -60.32 -20.22 -10.86
C ALA A 744 -61.87 -20.36 -10.77
N PRO A 745 -62.58 -20.12 -9.64
CA PRO A 745 -62.17 -19.47 -8.40
C PRO A 745 -62.77 -20.04 -7.06
N LYS A 746 -62.34 -19.43 -5.94
CA LYS A 746 -62.93 -19.33 -4.57
C LYS A 746 -62.65 -20.43 -3.53
N ARG A 747 -61.88 -20.09 -2.48
CA ARG A 747 -62.38 -19.84 -1.10
C ARG A 747 -61.30 -19.21 -0.19
N ARG A 748 -61.78 -18.46 0.80
CA ARG A 748 -61.10 -17.55 1.77
C ARG A 748 -60.29 -18.27 2.86
N CYS A 749 -59.46 -17.46 3.53
CA CYS A 749 -58.91 -17.50 4.90
C CYS A 749 -57.37 -17.40 4.86
N ASP A 750 -56.66 -16.62 5.66
CA ASP A 750 -56.97 -15.49 6.54
C ASP A 750 -55.69 -14.65 6.63
N ALA A 751 -55.83 -13.39 7.01
CA ALA A 751 -54.74 -12.46 7.21
C ALA A 751 -53.83 -12.86 8.40
N THR A 752 -52.63 -12.27 8.40
CA THR A 752 -51.63 -12.16 9.49
C THR A 752 -50.68 -13.36 9.62
N THR A 753 -49.41 -13.31 9.19
CA THR A 753 -48.35 -12.43 9.71
C THR A 753 -47.17 -12.47 8.71
N ILE A 754 -46.99 -11.44 7.89
CA ILE A 754 -45.69 -11.17 7.26
C ILE A 754 -45.03 -10.12 8.14
N ALA A 755 -43.90 -10.47 8.74
CA ALA A 755 -43.05 -9.54 9.47
C ALA A 755 -42.81 -8.28 8.60
N PRO A 756 -42.81 -7.07 9.16
CA PRO A 756 -42.71 -5.86 8.35
C PRO A 756 -41.42 -5.93 7.53
N ARG A 757 -41.53 -5.88 6.20
CA ARG A 757 -40.41 -5.41 5.37
C ARG A 757 -40.08 -4.02 5.91
N GLN A 758 -38.88 -3.84 6.48
CA GLN A 758 -38.39 -2.53 6.85
C GLN A 758 -38.35 -1.67 5.57
N THR A 759 -39.38 -0.88 5.35
CA THR A 759 -39.40 0.18 4.35
C THR A 759 -38.43 1.25 4.80
N LEU A 760 -37.28 1.36 4.14
CA LEU A 760 -36.42 2.53 4.23
C LEU A 760 -37.03 3.59 3.32
N SER A 761 -37.69 4.61 3.87
CA SER A 761 -37.92 5.84 3.10
C SER A 761 -36.60 6.59 3.01
N ASP A 762 -36.28 7.16 1.86
CA ASP A 762 -35.24 8.17 1.83
C ASP A 762 -35.70 9.41 2.64
N ASP A 763 -34.75 10.12 3.24
CA ASP A 763 -35.03 11.30 4.07
C ASP A 763 -35.77 12.42 3.29
N THR A 764 -35.83 12.36 1.95
CA THR A 764 -36.54 13.35 1.12
C THR A 764 -38.02 12.99 0.89
N GLY A 765 -38.43 11.75 1.19
CA GLY A 765 -39.76 11.23 0.92
C GLY A 765 -40.10 11.08 -0.56
N GLN A 766 -39.14 11.33 -1.46
CA GLN A 766 -39.34 11.20 -2.90
C GLN A 766 -39.16 9.76 -3.37
N TYR A 767 -38.27 8.99 -2.75
CA TYR A 767 -37.95 7.63 -3.18
C TYR A 767 -38.32 6.61 -2.09
N LEU A 768 -39.27 5.72 -2.39
CA LEU A 768 -39.51 4.56 -1.53
C LEU A 768 -38.46 3.50 -1.83
N ILE A 769 -37.41 3.39 -1.01
CA ILE A 769 -36.34 2.42 -1.25
C ILE A 769 -36.81 1.03 -0.84
N THR A 770 -36.88 0.12 -1.80
CA THR A 770 -37.32 -1.26 -1.59
C THR A 770 -36.15 -2.19 -1.28
N LYS A 771 -34.94 -1.84 -1.72
CA LYS A 771 -33.72 -2.61 -1.46
C LYS A 771 -32.47 -1.76 -1.67
N LEU A 772 -31.49 -1.89 -0.78
CA LEU A 772 -30.12 -1.44 -0.96
C LEU A 772 -29.25 -2.69 -1.12
N SER A 773 -28.36 -2.71 -2.10
CA SER A 773 -27.39 -3.79 -2.28
C SER A 773 -26.04 -3.15 -2.62
N HIS A 774 -25.10 -3.22 -1.70
CA HIS A 774 -23.75 -2.75 -1.95
C HIS A 774 -23.15 -3.61 -3.06
N GLU A 775 -22.65 -2.96 -4.10
CA GLU A 775 -21.80 -3.66 -5.05
C GLU A 775 -20.48 -3.92 -4.34
N LEU A 776 -19.90 -5.09 -4.54
CA LEU A 776 -18.63 -5.48 -3.92
C LEU A 776 -17.66 -4.30 -4.04
N PRO A 777 -17.19 -3.71 -2.93
CA PRO A 777 -16.24 -2.63 -3.04
C PRO A 777 -15.02 -3.16 -3.80
N PRO A 778 -14.44 -2.38 -4.72
CA PRO A 778 -13.07 -2.60 -5.15
C PRO A 778 -12.22 -2.46 -3.89
N GLY A 779 -11.78 -3.58 -3.31
CA GLY A 779 -11.22 -3.59 -1.96
C GLY A 779 -11.71 -4.73 -1.08
N LEU A 780 -12.65 -5.57 -1.54
CA LEU A 780 -12.76 -6.89 -0.96
C LEU A 780 -11.49 -7.68 -1.29
N THR A 781 -10.53 -7.68 -0.38
CA THR A 781 -9.32 -8.48 -0.53
C THR A 781 -9.72 -9.95 -0.40
N VAL A 782 -9.69 -10.68 -1.52
CA VAL A 782 -9.60 -12.13 -1.47
C VAL A 782 -8.28 -12.44 -0.79
N MET A 783 -8.34 -12.68 0.51
CA MET A 783 -7.19 -12.93 1.37
C MET A 783 -6.55 -14.25 1.00
N ILE A 784 -7.37 -15.28 0.73
CA ILE A 784 -6.92 -16.60 0.28
C ILE A 784 -7.92 -17.09 -0.76
N LYS A 785 -7.43 -17.34 -1.97
CA LYS A 785 -8.23 -17.94 -3.03
C LYS A 785 -8.13 -19.46 -2.90
N GLU A 786 -9.27 -20.15 -2.89
CA GLU A 786 -9.33 -21.62 -2.97
C GLU A 786 -8.77 -22.40 -1.77
N PHE A 787 -8.98 -21.90 -0.54
CA PHE A 787 -8.73 -22.66 0.68
C PHE A 787 -9.87 -23.67 0.95
N ASP A 788 -9.60 -24.97 0.84
CA ASP A 788 -10.59 -26.05 1.08
C ASP A 788 -11.93 -25.88 0.33
N SER A 789 -11.88 -25.44 -0.93
CA SER A 789 -13.05 -25.08 -1.76
C SER A 789 -13.77 -23.80 -1.34
N PHE A 790 -13.15 -22.92 -0.54
CA PHE A 790 -13.65 -21.60 -0.19
C PHE A 790 -12.70 -20.49 -0.65
N ASN A 791 -13.24 -19.29 -0.87
CA ASN A 791 -12.48 -18.06 -0.94
C ASN A 791 -12.59 -17.36 0.40
N ILE A 792 -11.46 -17.10 1.06
CA ILE A 792 -11.41 -16.35 2.30
C ILE A 792 -11.24 -14.87 1.96
N LEU A 793 -12.08 -14.05 2.56
CA LEU A 793 -12.25 -12.65 2.26
C LEU A 793 -12.13 -11.88 3.57
N ARG A 794 -11.48 -10.72 3.51
CA ARG A 794 -11.56 -9.75 4.58
C ARG A 794 -12.79 -8.87 4.35
N ILE A 795 -13.63 -8.73 5.37
CA ILE A 795 -14.77 -7.81 5.39
C ILE A 795 -14.58 -6.79 6.51
N ARG A 796 -15.36 -5.70 6.49
CA ARG A 796 -15.22 -4.58 7.45
C ARG A 796 -15.27 -5.00 8.93
N SER A 797 -15.97 -6.10 9.24
CA SER A 797 -16.20 -6.60 10.60
C SER A 797 -15.39 -7.86 10.97
N GLY A 798 -14.42 -8.30 10.15
CA GLY A 798 -13.68 -9.53 10.39
C GLY A 798 -13.36 -10.31 9.11
N PHE A 799 -13.48 -11.62 9.15
CA PHE A 799 -13.18 -12.52 8.04
C PHE A 799 -14.39 -13.37 7.71
N CYS A 800 -14.50 -13.73 6.43
CA CYS A 800 -15.47 -14.69 5.98
C CYS A 800 -14.87 -15.60 4.92
N ALA A 801 -15.42 -16.79 4.76
CA ALA A 801 -15.09 -17.70 3.69
C ALA A 801 -16.34 -18.07 2.92
N ILE A 802 -16.29 -18.03 1.59
CA ILE A 802 -17.41 -18.35 0.71
C ILE A 802 -17.05 -19.51 -0.21
N ARG A 803 -17.88 -20.54 -0.23
CA ARG A 803 -17.64 -21.74 -1.03
C ARG A 803 -17.59 -21.43 -2.52
N HIS A 804 -16.72 -22.13 -3.23
CA HIS A 804 -16.56 -22.05 -4.68
C HIS A 804 -17.86 -22.28 -5.42
N GLY A 805 -18.05 -21.55 -6.51
CA GLY A 805 -19.26 -21.62 -7.34
C GLY A 805 -20.46 -20.83 -6.79
N TYR A 806 -20.34 -20.20 -5.61
CA TYR A 806 -21.36 -19.29 -5.10
C TYR A 806 -21.06 -17.84 -5.46
N PRO A 807 -22.08 -17.06 -5.88
CA PRO A 807 -21.90 -15.63 -6.13
C PRO A 807 -21.49 -14.93 -4.85
N LEU A 808 -20.58 -13.97 -4.95
CA LEU A 808 -20.06 -13.17 -3.84
C LEU A 808 -21.05 -12.01 -3.55
N ASP A 809 -21.85 -12.12 -2.49
CA ASP A 809 -22.82 -11.09 -2.08
C ASP A 809 -22.45 -10.62 -0.66
N VAL A 810 -21.62 -9.58 -0.55
CA VAL A 810 -21.01 -9.15 0.72
C VAL A 810 -22.02 -8.76 1.78
N ASP A 811 -23.20 -8.26 1.40
CA ASP A 811 -24.25 -7.91 2.35
C ASP A 811 -24.89 -9.16 2.97
N LYS A 812 -25.14 -10.19 2.16
CA LYS A 812 -25.61 -11.48 2.67
C LYS A 812 -24.54 -12.18 3.48
N VAL A 813 -23.27 -12.05 3.08
CA VAL A 813 -22.16 -12.55 3.88
C VAL A 813 -22.17 -11.85 5.22
N ALA A 814 -22.17 -10.52 5.28
CA ALA A 814 -22.17 -9.75 6.52
C ALA A 814 -23.41 -10.01 7.40
N GLY A 815 -24.58 -10.29 6.82
CA GLY A 815 -25.85 -10.49 7.53
C GLY A 815 -26.34 -11.94 7.72
N ASP A 816 -25.50 -12.95 7.53
CA ASP A 816 -25.86 -14.39 7.66
C ASP A 816 -26.92 -14.88 6.66
N GLY A 817 -27.01 -14.22 5.51
CA GLY A 817 -27.96 -14.53 4.43
C GLY A 817 -27.58 -15.75 3.58
N TYR A 818 -26.48 -16.44 3.89
CA TYR A 818 -26.10 -17.71 3.25
C TYR A 818 -26.47 -18.90 4.12
N PRO A 819 -26.93 -20.01 3.52
CA PRO A 819 -27.17 -21.23 4.27
C PRO A 819 -25.86 -21.76 4.90
N PRO A 820 -25.95 -22.46 6.05
CA PRO A 820 -24.81 -23.12 6.68
C PRO A 820 -24.06 -24.02 5.67
N GLY A 821 -22.73 -23.97 5.68
CA GLY A 821 -21.89 -24.74 4.75
C GLY A 821 -21.52 -24.01 3.44
N VAL A 822 -22.11 -22.85 3.17
CA VAL A 822 -21.74 -21.99 2.03
C VAL A 822 -20.88 -20.80 2.48
N CYS A 823 -21.11 -20.31 3.70
CA CYS A 823 -20.36 -19.22 4.29
C CYS A 823 -19.86 -19.60 5.70
N VAL A 824 -18.64 -19.18 6.03
CA VAL A 824 -18.06 -19.27 7.38
C VAL A 824 -17.61 -17.88 7.81
N LYS A 825 -17.76 -17.53 9.08
CA LYS A 825 -17.31 -16.25 9.64
C LYS A 825 -16.41 -16.45 10.84
N GLY A 826 -15.58 -15.44 11.09
CA GLY A 826 -14.77 -15.33 12.28
C GLY A 826 -14.22 -13.91 12.42
N ASP A 827 -13.93 -13.52 13.66
CA ASP A 827 -13.27 -12.26 13.99
C ASP A 827 -11.83 -12.23 13.47
N ASN A 828 -11.22 -13.41 13.32
CA ASN A 828 -9.91 -13.60 12.71
C ASN A 828 -9.92 -14.77 11.70
N ILE A 829 -8.88 -14.87 10.88
CA ILE A 829 -8.80 -15.90 9.84
C ILE A 829 -8.77 -17.31 10.45
N MET A 830 -8.17 -17.49 11.64
CA MET A 830 -8.04 -18.81 12.27
C MET A 830 -9.40 -19.36 12.67
N GLN A 831 -10.31 -18.51 13.15
CA GLN A 831 -11.69 -18.90 13.40
C GLN A 831 -12.41 -19.31 12.10
N VAL A 832 -12.19 -18.56 11.01
CA VAL A 832 -12.76 -18.90 9.69
C VAL A 832 -12.21 -20.23 9.18
N VAL A 833 -10.91 -20.44 9.23
CA VAL A 833 -10.23 -21.68 8.81
C VAL A 833 -10.73 -22.88 9.63
N ARG A 834 -10.81 -22.74 10.96
CA ARG A 834 -11.38 -23.78 11.84
C ARG A 834 -12.84 -24.08 11.48
N GLY A 835 -13.64 -23.05 11.19
CA GLY A 835 -15.03 -23.22 10.79
C GLY A 835 -15.21 -23.90 9.43
N ILE A 836 -14.38 -23.56 8.43
CA ILE A 836 -14.34 -24.26 7.13
C ILE A 836 -14.07 -25.74 7.35
N ARG A 837 -13.07 -26.04 8.19
CA ARG A 837 -12.66 -27.42 8.46
C ARG A 837 -13.69 -28.22 9.23
N GLN A 838 -14.39 -27.62 10.19
CA GLN A 838 -15.53 -28.27 10.85
C GLN A 838 -16.60 -28.66 9.84
N LEU A 839 -16.89 -27.80 8.85
CA LEU A 839 -17.86 -28.10 7.79
C LEU A 839 -17.35 -29.16 6.83
N THR A 840 -16.05 -29.15 6.48
CA THR A 840 -15.44 -30.16 5.61
C THR A 840 -15.40 -31.53 6.30
N LEU A 841 -15.08 -31.59 7.60
CA LEU A 841 -15.08 -32.83 8.40
C LEU A 841 -16.49 -33.38 8.65
N GLN A 842 -17.53 -32.54 8.68
CA GLN A 842 -18.93 -32.99 8.78
C GLN A 842 -19.50 -33.51 7.44
N ALA A 843 -18.85 -33.20 6.32
CA ALA A 843 -19.26 -33.60 4.97
C ALA A 843 -18.59 -34.89 4.47
N VAL A 844 -17.56 -35.37 5.17
CA VAL A 844 -16.88 -36.67 5.00
C VAL A 844 -17.47 -37.65 6.00
#